data_AF-A0A1R3GA43-F1
#
_entry.id   AF-A0A1R3GA43-F1
#
_cell.length_a   1.000
_cell.length_b   1.000
_cell.length_c   1.000
_cell.angle_alpha   90.00
_cell.angle_beta   90.00
_cell.angle_gamma   90.00
#
_symmetry.space_group_name_H-M   'P 1'
#
loop_
_entity.id
_entity.type
_entity.pdbx_description
1 polymer ?
#
loop_
_entity_poly.entity_id
_entity_poly.type
_entity_poly.pdbx_seq_one_letter_code
_entity_poly.pdbx_strand_id
1 'polypeptide(L)'
;MECAGKGSGTRCLGPPRKRCGRCGAVAYCSASHQLSHWKEHREECERLEQQMKRLDSLNDFPFTFTEEATVQISEKRGNRCSFLSKRGIHQVGMWSCECCCGASIASLDYTRSESNTWNLSNILCPCHGPSSPITKSFCTWRDYYEWRCIPLHSPVALLLHWPLTVYHAIQITGLGSLTSEICKLRIHYLGPEKELLQLAVFGELCSLFPDVHVHIDFIGPAVPQHRHGDKIDLNSYAHCIENDCVCKSENESSSLGIGTHTSSAVTLQLHRGFYHDWFGDISKDSFPHLIIAPNAGIAAYSSWLPTIELIKEINVPAVFSDYCEEACHLAACCINSITSQPPRLPIQLNPFRQPMVVEDRLGFGVDFGQAFKVPFRINDVLPVLPRQISWPVLNNLHSAVDLLPAFVGSITPHNGSIDWKGACFYDNEARLELSGSDRNGSGLGGGVLYLTTSDAHSWTCMDLYVFATPYRVTWDYYFSAREHTLKFDSWEDPAELEYVKQHGISVFLMPSGMLGTLLSLVDVLPLFSNTAWGQNANLAFLKTHMGATFEKRPKPWRATINPEDVHSGDFLAVSKIRGRWGGFETLEKWVTGAFAGHTAVCLKDEMGNLWVAESGHENEKGEEIIVIIPWNEWWELSLKDGSNPQIALLPLHPDVRAKFNSTAAWEYARSMAGKPYGYHNMIFSWIDTVADNYPPPLDAHLVISVMSMWTRVQPAYAANMWNEALNKRLGTEDLDLYGILDETERRGIAFDQLLTIPEQDDWVYSDGKSTTCVAFILEMYKEAGVFGPVANSIQVTEFTIRDAYMLKIFENNRTRLPSWCNDEEGRLPFCQILGEYWMELPQYNTLEPYANMNENCPSLPPIYDRPMEC
;
A
#
# COMPACT_ATOMS: atom_id res chain seq x y z
N MET A 1 -20.37 15.44 -9.54
CA MET A 1 -20.88 14.56 -8.45
C MET A 1 -20.75 13.12 -8.90
N GLU A 2 -20.06 12.26 -8.13
CA GLU A 2 -20.01 10.81 -8.38
C GLU A 2 -20.96 10.05 -7.45
N CYS A 3 -21.34 8.83 -7.83
CA CYS A 3 -22.23 8.01 -7.03
C CYS A 3 -21.47 7.41 -5.86
N ALA A 4 -21.92 7.66 -4.63
CA ALA A 4 -21.26 7.15 -3.43
C ALA A 4 -21.38 5.63 -3.25
N GLY A 5 -22.29 4.95 -3.97
CA GLY A 5 -22.37 3.48 -3.98
C GLY A 5 -21.52 2.80 -5.06
N LYS A 6 -20.65 3.53 -5.77
CA LYS A 6 -19.75 2.98 -6.80
C LYS A 6 -18.76 2.02 -6.15
N GLY A 7 -18.69 0.78 -6.63
CA GLY A 7 -17.84 -0.28 -6.05
C GLY A 7 -18.59 -1.31 -5.18
N SER A 8 -19.86 -1.06 -4.85
CA SER A 8 -20.71 -1.98 -4.06
C SER A 8 -21.22 -3.23 -4.80
N GLY A 9 -20.47 -3.74 -5.78
CA GLY A 9 -20.80 -4.95 -6.55
C GLY A 9 -21.81 -4.78 -7.70
N THR A 10 -22.47 -3.62 -7.84
CA THR A 10 -23.38 -3.34 -8.97
C THR A 10 -22.94 -2.11 -9.78
N ARG A 11 -23.05 -2.19 -11.12
CA ARG A 11 -22.58 -1.14 -12.05
C ARG A 11 -23.41 0.15 -11.93
N CYS A 12 -22.75 1.31 -12.03
CA CYS A 12 -23.43 2.61 -12.00
C CYS A 12 -24.36 2.80 -13.22
N LEU A 13 -25.53 3.41 -13.00
CA LEU A 13 -26.52 3.70 -14.04
C LEU A 13 -26.33 5.05 -14.74
N GLY A 14 -25.24 5.77 -14.44
CA GLY A 14 -24.95 7.11 -14.94
C GLY A 14 -24.64 8.12 -13.82
N PRO A 15 -24.66 9.43 -14.10
CA PRO A 15 -24.37 10.45 -13.10
C PRO A 15 -25.41 10.43 -11.96
N PRO A 16 -25.04 10.82 -10.73
CA PRO A 16 -25.95 10.88 -9.59
C PRO A 16 -27.13 11.80 -9.87
N ARG A 17 -28.35 11.29 -9.68
CA ARG A 17 -29.58 12.07 -9.83
C ARG A 17 -30.34 12.23 -8.52
N LYS A 18 -29.86 11.60 -7.46
CA LYS A 18 -30.48 11.60 -6.14
C LYS A 18 -29.45 12.00 -5.10
N ARG A 19 -29.93 12.66 -4.05
CA ARG A 19 -29.14 13.00 -2.86
C ARG A 19 -29.76 12.34 -1.66
N CYS A 20 -28.98 12.13 -0.62
CA CYS A 20 -29.55 11.74 0.66
C CYS A 20 -30.59 12.78 1.11
N GLY A 21 -31.81 12.33 1.38
CA GLY A 21 -32.90 13.22 1.81
C GLY A 21 -32.71 13.85 3.19
N ARG A 22 -31.74 13.38 3.98
CA ARG A 22 -31.40 13.95 5.29
C ARG A 22 -30.23 14.93 5.18
N CYS A 23 -29.01 14.44 4.87
CA CYS A 23 -27.83 15.30 4.89
C CYS A 23 -27.70 16.20 3.65
N GLY A 24 -28.29 15.84 2.50
CA GLY A 24 -28.15 16.57 1.24
C GLY A 24 -26.76 16.50 0.57
N ALA A 25 -25.71 16.13 1.33
CA ALA A 25 -24.31 16.10 0.89
C ALA A 25 -23.98 14.91 -0.04
N VAL A 26 -24.47 13.71 0.27
CA VAL A 26 -24.11 12.49 -0.45
C VAL A 26 -25.05 12.21 -1.62
N ALA A 27 -24.48 11.87 -2.78
CA ALA A 27 -25.21 11.68 -4.04
C ALA A 27 -25.15 10.24 -4.56
N TYR A 28 -26.24 9.78 -5.18
CA TYR A 28 -26.41 8.43 -5.69
C TYR A 28 -27.00 8.42 -7.11
N CYS A 29 -26.53 7.50 -7.96
CA CYS A 29 -27.13 7.27 -9.28
C CYS A 29 -28.41 6.42 -9.21
N SER A 30 -28.63 5.68 -8.12
CA SER A 30 -29.81 4.83 -7.93
C SER A 30 -30.16 4.67 -6.45
N ALA A 31 -31.40 4.22 -6.18
CA ALA A 31 -31.81 3.86 -4.83
C ALA A 31 -31.08 2.61 -4.30
N SER A 32 -30.69 1.69 -5.19
CA SER A 32 -29.92 0.50 -4.81
C SER A 32 -28.53 0.87 -4.26
N HIS A 33 -27.82 1.80 -4.90
CA HIS A 33 -26.53 2.30 -4.42
C HIS A 33 -26.67 3.09 -3.12
N GLN A 34 -27.77 3.83 -2.95
CA GLN A 34 -28.08 4.46 -1.67
C GLN A 34 -28.27 3.44 -0.56
N LEU A 35 -29.06 2.38 -0.79
CA LEU A 35 -29.30 1.33 0.20
C LEU A 35 -28.03 0.54 0.52
N SER A 36 -27.19 0.28 -0.48
CA SER A 36 -25.93 -0.44 -0.28
C SER A 36 -24.94 0.36 0.56
N HIS A 37 -24.73 1.64 0.20
CA HIS A 37 -23.81 2.53 0.94
C HIS A 37 -24.41 3.03 2.27
N TRP A 38 -25.71 2.83 2.52
CA TRP A 38 -26.36 3.35 3.74
C TRP A 38 -25.75 2.82 5.03
N LYS A 39 -25.20 1.60 5.02
CA LYS A 39 -24.53 1.01 6.19
C LYS A 39 -23.36 1.87 6.66
N GLU A 40 -22.59 2.41 5.74
CA GLU A 40 -21.43 3.29 6.00
C GLU A 40 -21.90 4.73 6.24
N HIS A 41 -22.71 5.25 5.32
CA HIS A 41 -23.17 6.65 5.37
C HIS A 41 -24.02 7.00 6.61
N ARG A 42 -24.73 6.04 7.22
CA ARG A 42 -25.63 6.31 8.36
C ARG A 42 -24.90 6.96 9.53
N GLU A 43 -23.66 6.57 9.79
CA GLU A 43 -22.86 7.08 10.92
C GLU A 43 -22.39 8.53 10.69
N GLU A 44 -22.21 8.92 9.43
CA GLU A 44 -21.73 10.24 9.03
C GLU A 44 -22.87 11.22 8.69
N CYS A 45 -24.04 10.70 8.33
CA CYS A 45 -25.15 11.47 7.79
C CYS A 45 -25.58 12.63 8.71
N GLU A 46 -25.58 12.42 10.02
CA GLU A 46 -25.95 13.47 10.98
C GLU A 46 -24.93 14.61 11.03
N ARG A 47 -23.64 14.26 11.02
CA ARG A 47 -22.54 15.23 11.00
C ARG A 47 -22.58 16.06 9.71
N LEU A 48 -22.73 15.40 8.56
CA LEU A 48 -22.84 16.05 7.25
C LEU A 48 -24.07 16.96 7.19
N GLU A 49 -25.20 16.56 7.76
CA GLU A 49 -26.40 17.42 7.84
C GLU A 49 -26.10 18.74 8.58
N GLN A 50 -25.34 18.69 9.69
CA GLN A 50 -24.96 19.89 10.43
C GLN A 50 -23.99 20.79 9.66
N GLN A 51 -23.04 20.21 8.95
CA GLN A 51 -22.11 20.96 8.09
C GLN A 51 -22.86 21.64 6.94
N MET A 52 -23.80 20.94 6.29
CA MET A 52 -24.58 21.48 5.19
C MET A 52 -25.49 22.64 5.61
N LYS A 53 -25.95 22.69 6.87
CA LYS A 53 -26.69 23.84 7.42
C LYS A 53 -25.85 25.12 7.50
N ARG A 54 -24.52 25.03 7.51
CA ARG A 54 -23.59 26.17 7.58
C ARG A 54 -23.07 26.64 6.22
N LEU A 55 -23.51 26.01 5.12
CA LEU A 55 -22.94 26.26 3.80
C LEU A 55 -23.16 27.69 3.32
N ASP A 56 -24.32 28.29 3.61
CA ASP A 56 -24.60 29.69 3.26
C ASP A 56 -23.61 30.66 3.93
N SER A 57 -23.16 30.36 5.15
CA SER A 57 -22.16 31.16 5.87
C SER A 57 -20.77 31.10 5.22
N LEU A 58 -20.45 30.07 4.43
CA LEU A 58 -19.16 29.98 3.73
C LEU A 58 -19.04 31.02 2.60
N ASN A 59 -20.16 31.37 1.97
CA ASN A 59 -20.21 32.34 0.87
C ASN A 59 -20.55 33.78 1.34
N ASP A 60 -20.74 33.99 2.64
CA ASP A 60 -21.02 35.31 3.20
C ASP A 60 -19.74 36.16 3.32
N PHE A 61 -19.59 37.12 2.40
CA PHE A 61 -18.46 38.05 2.34
C PHE A 61 -18.94 39.49 2.16
N PRO A 62 -18.24 40.49 2.74
CA PRO A 62 -18.66 41.89 2.70
C PRO A 62 -18.37 42.59 1.35
N PHE A 63 -17.94 41.87 0.32
CA PHE A 63 -17.47 42.46 -0.93
C PHE A 63 -18.61 42.74 -1.91
N THR A 64 -18.44 43.79 -2.71
CA THR A 64 -19.40 44.10 -3.79
C THR A 64 -19.39 43.05 -4.91
N PHE A 65 -18.32 42.26 -4.98
CA PHE A 65 -18.16 41.19 -5.97
C PHE A 65 -18.51 39.79 -5.42
N THR A 66 -19.02 39.68 -4.19
CA THR A 66 -19.32 38.40 -3.55
C THR A 66 -20.21 37.51 -4.42
N GLU A 67 -21.30 38.06 -4.97
CA GLU A 67 -22.23 37.30 -5.83
C GLU A 67 -21.54 36.81 -7.12
N GLU A 68 -20.69 37.65 -7.72
CA GLU A 68 -19.91 37.28 -8.92
C GLU A 68 -18.91 36.17 -8.60
N ALA A 69 -18.17 36.29 -7.49
CA ALA A 69 -17.07 35.39 -7.13
C ALA A 69 -17.53 34.08 -6.47
N THR A 70 -18.77 34.00 -6.00
CA THR A 70 -19.35 32.80 -5.39
C THR A 70 -20.45 32.22 -6.27
N VAL A 71 -21.64 32.81 -6.25
CA VAL A 71 -22.84 32.28 -6.93
C VAL A 71 -22.66 32.19 -8.44
N GLN A 72 -22.24 33.27 -9.12
CA GLN A 72 -22.20 33.28 -10.59
C GLN A 72 -21.13 32.34 -11.17
N ILE A 73 -19.93 32.31 -10.58
CA ILE A 73 -18.89 31.35 -10.99
C ILE A 73 -19.36 29.93 -10.76
N SER A 74 -19.92 29.66 -9.58
CA SER A 74 -20.36 28.33 -9.23
C SER A 74 -21.52 27.90 -10.16
N GLU A 75 -22.47 28.77 -10.52
CA GLU A 75 -23.55 28.50 -11.48
C GLU A 75 -23.08 28.43 -12.95
N LYS A 76 -21.76 28.46 -13.21
CA LYS A 76 -21.14 28.50 -14.55
C LYS A 76 -21.58 29.69 -15.41
N ARG A 77 -22.05 30.78 -14.81
CA ARG A 77 -22.40 32.03 -15.51
C ARG A 77 -21.19 32.92 -15.80
N GLY A 78 -20.03 32.57 -15.22
CA GLY A 78 -18.74 33.18 -15.49
C GLY A 78 -17.62 32.23 -15.04
N ASN A 79 -16.38 32.64 -15.22
CA ASN A 79 -15.23 31.92 -14.70
C ASN A 79 -14.17 32.85 -14.07
N ARG A 80 -13.21 32.30 -13.33
CA ARG A 80 -12.15 33.03 -12.62
C ARG A 80 -11.32 33.89 -13.56
N CYS A 81 -11.01 33.35 -14.74
CA CYS A 81 -10.34 34.10 -15.80
C CYS A 81 -11.15 35.33 -16.24
N SER A 82 -12.48 35.20 -16.43
CA SER A 82 -13.38 36.31 -16.77
C SER A 82 -13.50 37.34 -15.65
N PHE A 83 -13.54 36.89 -14.39
CA PHE A 83 -13.55 37.74 -13.20
C PHE A 83 -12.29 38.62 -13.13
N LEU A 84 -11.11 38.02 -13.34
CA LEU A 84 -9.83 38.70 -13.34
C LEU A 84 -9.68 39.62 -14.56
N SER A 85 -10.15 39.19 -15.74
CA SER A 85 -10.07 39.95 -16.98
C SER A 85 -10.89 41.24 -16.91
N LYS A 86 -12.10 41.19 -16.34
CA LYS A 86 -12.94 42.39 -16.12
C LYS A 86 -12.25 43.46 -15.27
N ARG A 87 -11.28 43.05 -14.45
CA ARG A 87 -10.54 43.91 -13.51
C ARG A 87 -9.12 44.23 -13.99
N GLY A 88 -8.73 43.80 -15.19
CA GLY A 88 -7.41 44.09 -15.77
C GLY A 88 -6.23 43.40 -15.07
N ILE A 89 -6.50 42.40 -14.24
CA ILE A 89 -5.51 41.70 -13.40
C ILE A 89 -5.29 40.25 -13.82
N HIS A 90 -5.75 39.88 -15.02
CA HIS A 90 -5.59 38.52 -15.53
C HIS A 90 -4.17 38.29 -16.05
N GLN A 91 -3.50 37.22 -15.58
CA GLN A 91 -2.15 36.82 -16.02
C GLN A 91 -1.05 37.88 -15.83
N VAL A 92 -1.21 38.82 -14.89
CA VAL A 92 -0.22 39.88 -14.61
C VAL A 92 0.19 39.86 -13.14
N GLY A 93 1.44 40.20 -12.86
CA GLY A 93 1.92 40.36 -11.48
C GLY A 93 1.72 39.10 -10.64
N MET A 94 1.38 39.35 -9.37
CA MET A 94 1.04 38.33 -8.37
C MET A 94 -0.26 37.56 -8.69
N TRP A 95 -1.05 38.02 -9.67
CA TRP A 95 -2.31 37.39 -10.07
C TRP A 95 -2.13 36.29 -11.14
N SER A 96 -0.91 36.12 -11.64
CA SER A 96 -0.63 35.20 -12.76
C SER A 96 -0.97 33.73 -12.47
N CYS A 97 -0.86 33.30 -11.21
CA CYS A 97 -1.20 31.94 -10.76
C CYS A 97 -2.65 31.78 -10.25
N GLU A 98 -3.47 32.83 -10.32
CA GLU A 98 -4.86 32.78 -9.87
C GLU A 98 -5.81 32.07 -10.86
N CYS A 99 -5.46 31.95 -12.15
CA CYS A 99 -6.24 31.16 -13.12
C CYS A 99 -5.37 30.12 -13.86
N CYS A 100 -5.99 29.01 -14.26
CA CYS A 100 -5.35 27.86 -14.88
C CYS A 100 -4.67 28.18 -16.23
N CYS A 101 -5.16 29.18 -16.96
CA CYS A 101 -4.59 29.57 -18.25
C CYS A 101 -3.17 30.14 -18.15
N GLY A 102 -2.73 30.59 -16.96
CA GLY A 102 -1.37 31.06 -16.70
C GLY A 102 -0.35 29.95 -16.44
N ALA A 103 -0.80 28.72 -16.16
CA ALA A 103 0.08 27.61 -15.76
C ALA A 103 1.07 27.18 -16.87
N SER A 104 0.70 27.35 -18.14
CA SER A 104 1.58 27.06 -19.28
C SER A 104 2.70 28.08 -19.47
N ILE A 105 2.63 29.25 -18.81
CA ILE A 105 3.65 30.31 -18.86
C ILE A 105 4.60 30.19 -17.66
N ALA A 106 4.09 29.75 -16.50
CA ALA A 106 4.88 29.59 -15.28
C ALA A 106 5.94 28.47 -15.36
N SER A 107 5.75 27.45 -16.22
CA SER A 107 6.75 26.39 -16.44
C SER A 107 7.92 26.81 -17.35
N LEU A 108 7.79 27.92 -18.07
CA LEU A 108 8.77 28.35 -19.10
C LEU A 108 9.68 29.50 -18.65
N ASP A 109 9.27 30.34 -17.69
CA ASP A 109 10.07 31.50 -17.25
C ASP A 109 10.00 31.73 -15.72
N TYR A 110 10.64 30.87 -14.92
CA TYR A 110 11.03 31.22 -13.53
C TYR A 110 12.12 32.32 -13.49
N THR A 111 12.61 32.74 -14.66
CA THR A 111 13.68 33.73 -14.89
C THR A 111 13.15 35.16 -15.11
N ARG A 112 11.83 35.35 -15.30
CA ARG A 112 11.27 36.69 -15.46
C ARG A 112 11.27 37.39 -14.10
N SER A 113 12.12 38.41 -13.99
CA SER A 113 12.18 39.40 -12.92
C SER A 113 10.81 39.58 -12.26
N GLU A 114 10.73 39.19 -10.99
CA GLU A 114 9.54 39.25 -10.14
C GLU A 114 8.84 40.60 -10.28
N SER A 115 7.72 40.64 -11.02
CA SER A 115 6.85 41.81 -10.95
C SER A 115 6.06 41.71 -9.65
N ASN A 116 6.69 42.09 -8.53
CA ASN A 116 6.14 42.19 -7.17
C ASN A 116 5.14 43.36 -7.07
N THR A 117 4.22 43.44 -8.03
CA THR A 117 3.24 44.52 -8.16
C THR A 117 1.83 43.98 -8.05
N TRP A 118 0.96 44.82 -7.47
CA TRP A 118 -0.48 44.58 -7.41
C TRP A 118 -1.17 44.72 -8.76
N ASN A 119 -0.57 45.37 -9.76
CA ASN A 119 -1.24 45.75 -11.02
C ASN A 119 -2.60 46.46 -10.81
N LEU A 120 -2.76 47.14 -9.68
CA LEU A 120 -3.94 47.90 -9.30
C LEU A 120 -3.55 49.35 -8.99
N SER A 121 -4.54 50.26 -9.05
CA SER A 121 -4.39 51.65 -8.61
C SER A 121 -4.09 51.73 -7.11
N ASN A 122 -3.41 52.79 -6.69
CA ASN A 122 -2.96 52.97 -5.30
C ASN A 122 -4.10 52.94 -4.26
N ILE A 123 -5.33 53.31 -4.64
CA ILE A 123 -6.52 53.29 -3.78
C ILE A 123 -7.10 51.87 -3.60
N LEU A 124 -6.74 50.94 -4.48
CA LEU A 124 -7.28 49.58 -4.49
C LEU A 124 -6.34 48.58 -3.81
N CYS A 125 -5.09 48.94 -3.50
CA CYS A 125 -4.13 48.01 -2.95
C CYS A 125 -3.30 48.58 -1.80
N PRO A 126 -2.87 47.74 -0.85
CA PRO A 126 -2.00 48.16 0.25
C PRO A 126 -0.56 48.34 -0.24
N CYS A 127 -0.30 49.42 -0.96
CA CYS A 127 1.02 49.77 -1.49
C CYS A 127 1.79 50.79 -0.62
N HIS A 128 1.19 51.24 0.48
CA HIS A 128 1.79 52.15 1.46
C HIS A 128 1.45 51.71 2.89
N GLY A 129 2.13 52.30 3.87
CA GLY A 129 1.82 52.11 5.29
C GLY A 129 0.38 52.52 5.67
N PRO A 130 -0.16 51.97 6.76
CA PRO A 130 -1.52 52.27 7.21
C PRO A 130 -1.61 53.70 7.76
N SER A 131 -2.77 54.35 7.58
CA SER A 131 -2.98 55.72 8.06
C SER A 131 -3.15 55.83 9.59
N SER A 132 -3.43 54.71 10.26
CA SER A 132 -3.62 54.65 11.71
C SER A 132 -3.08 53.33 12.28
N PRO A 133 -2.58 53.31 13.52
CA PRO A 133 -2.16 52.07 14.18
C PRO A 133 -3.36 51.14 14.43
N ILE A 134 -3.06 49.85 14.63
CA ILE A 134 -4.08 48.86 14.98
C ILE A 134 -4.53 49.10 16.42
N THR A 135 -5.80 49.48 16.61
CA THR A 135 -6.40 49.73 17.93
C THR A 135 -7.27 48.58 18.43
N LYS A 136 -7.73 47.71 17.53
CA LYS A 136 -8.57 46.54 17.82
C LYS A 136 -8.16 45.39 16.91
N SER A 137 -8.17 44.16 17.45
CA SER A 137 -7.95 42.95 16.65
C SER A 137 -9.03 42.81 15.58
N PHE A 138 -8.63 42.44 14.36
CA PHE A 138 -9.53 42.30 13.22
C PHE A 138 -10.27 40.97 13.28
N CYS A 139 -11.60 41.00 13.19
CA CYS A 139 -12.43 39.79 13.24
C CYS A 139 -13.10 39.47 11.89
N THR A 140 -13.10 40.40 10.94
CA THR A 140 -13.74 40.25 9.64
C THR A 140 -12.96 40.96 8.53
N TRP A 141 -13.22 40.57 7.27
CA TRP A 141 -12.72 41.30 6.10
C TRP A 141 -13.11 42.79 6.08
N ARG A 142 -14.30 43.14 6.61
CA ARG A 142 -14.76 44.53 6.67
C ARG A 142 -13.86 45.37 7.59
N ASP A 143 -13.53 44.84 8.78
CA ASP A 143 -12.66 45.53 9.73
C ASP A 143 -11.30 45.86 9.12
N TYR A 144 -10.71 44.90 8.39
CA TYR A 144 -9.42 45.08 7.74
C TYR A 144 -9.48 46.08 6.58
N TYR A 145 -10.50 46.01 5.72
CA TYR A 145 -10.65 46.94 4.59
C TYR A 145 -10.90 48.37 5.05
N GLU A 146 -11.71 48.56 6.09
CA GLU A 146 -11.93 49.86 6.71
C GLU A 146 -10.63 50.44 7.29
N TRP A 147 -9.84 49.62 8.00
CA TRP A 147 -8.56 50.04 8.56
C TRP A 147 -7.51 50.39 7.50
N ARG A 148 -7.43 49.62 6.40
CA ARG A 148 -6.51 49.91 5.29
C ARG A 148 -7.02 50.97 4.33
N CYS A 149 -8.22 51.52 4.55
CA CYS A 149 -8.87 52.46 3.64
C CYS A 149 -9.02 51.90 2.21
N ILE A 150 -9.23 50.59 2.07
CA ILE A 150 -9.41 49.92 0.77
C ILE A 150 -10.91 49.74 0.53
N PRO A 151 -11.45 50.10 -0.64
CA PRO A 151 -12.86 49.94 -0.89
C PRO A 151 -13.23 48.47 -1.13
N LEU A 152 -14.44 48.06 -0.70
CA LEU A 152 -14.96 46.67 -0.78
C LEU A 152 -15.20 46.14 -2.21
N HIS A 153 -14.88 46.92 -3.25
CA HIS A 153 -14.84 46.45 -4.65
C HIS A 153 -13.43 46.05 -5.11
N SER A 154 -12.40 46.31 -4.31
CA SER A 154 -11.05 45.86 -4.59
C SER A 154 -10.92 44.34 -4.43
N PRO A 155 -10.29 43.61 -5.37
CA PRO A 155 -10.16 42.16 -5.31
C PRO A 155 -8.99 41.66 -4.43
N VAL A 156 -8.26 42.54 -3.74
CA VAL A 156 -7.00 42.19 -3.03
C VAL A 156 -7.15 41.12 -1.96
N ALA A 157 -8.36 40.88 -1.44
CA ALA A 157 -8.64 39.78 -0.52
C ALA A 157 -8.36 38.38 -1.11
N LEU A 158 -8.32 38.24 -2.44
CA LEU A 158 -7.91 37.00 -3.11
C LEU A 158 -6.43 36.68 -2.95
N LEU A 159 -5.60 37.65 -2.58
CA LEU A 159 -4.17 37.44 -2.30
C LEU A 159 -3.88 37.63 -0.80
N LEU A 160 -4.49 38.64 -0.17
CA LEU A 160 -4.28 38.98 1.23
C LEU A 160 -4.81 37.92 2.20
N HIS A 161 -5.60 36.94 1.75
CA HIS A 161 -6.03 35.86 2.64
C HIS A 161 -4.83 35.09 3.22
N TRP A 162 -3.68 35.01 2.54
CA TRP A 162 -2.49 34.36 3.08
C TRP A 162 -1.93 35.05 4.34
N PRO A 163 -1.47 36.31 4.29
CA PRO A 163 -0.96 36.98 5.50
C PRO A 163 -2.04 37.19 6.57
N LEU A 164 -3.31 37.39 6.18
CA LEU A 164 -4.38 37.57 7.16
C LEU A 164 -4.77 36.24 7.86
N THR A 165 -4.57 35.10 7.20
CA THR A 165 -4.66 33.78 7.86
C THR A 165 -3.52 33.60 8.86
N VAL A 166 -2.30 34.03 8.52
CA VAL A 166 -1.17 34.04 9.46
C VAL A 166 -1.46 34.92 10.67
N TYR A 167 -1.97 36.13 10.44
CA TYR A 167 -2.42 37.03 11.50
C TYR A 167 -3.47 36.36 12.40
N HIS A 168 -4.51 35.76 11.83
CA HIS A 168 -5.55 35.08 12.58
C HIS A 168 -4.99 33.90 13.40
N ALA A 169 -4.11 33.09 12.82
CA ALA A 169 -3.42 31.99 13.51
C ALA A 169 -2.65 32.46 14.76
N ILE A 170 -1.99 33.62 14.67
CA ILE A 170 -1.27 34.24 15.80
C ILE A 170 -2.25 34.72 16.88
N GLN A 171 -3.40 35.29 16.48
CA GLN A 171 -4.42 35.74 17.45
C GLN A 171 -5.04 34.54 18.21
N ILE A 172 -5.44 33.48 17.51
CA ILE A 172 -6.14 32.33 18.14
C ILE A 172 -5.22 31.48 19.02
N THR A 173 -3.91 31.52 18.79
CA THR A 173 -2.91 30.82 19.61
C THR A 173 -2.49 31.62 20.85
N GLY A 174 -3.01 32.83 21.03
CA GLY A 174 -2.65 33.72 22.15
C GLY A 174 -1.27 34.38 22.01
N LEU A 175 -0.55 34.15 20.91
CA LEU A 175 0.70 34.84 20.62
C LEU A 175 0.47 36.33 20.35
N GLY A 176 -0.71 36.71 19.85
CA GLY A 176 -1.08 38.10 19.59
C GLY A 176 -1.00 39.02 20.82
N SER A 177 -1.22 38.50 22.04
CA SER A 177 -1.03 39.27 23.28
C SER A 177 0.42 39.35 23.76
N LEU A 178 1.29 38.47 23.25
CA LEU A 178 2.71 38.37 23.61
C LEU A 178 3.63 39.11 22.62
N THR A 179 3.10 39.62 21.50
CA THR A 179 3.88 40.34 20.50
C THR A 179 4.56 41.59 21.04
N SER A 180 4.06 42.17 22.13
CA SER A 180 4.72 43.30 22.81
C SER A 180 5.99 42.88 23.58
N GLU A 181 6.18 41.59 23.86
CA GLU A 181 7.33 41.01 24.58
C GLU A 181 8.31 40.30 23.63
N ILE A 182 7.89 39.99 22.39
CA ILE A 182 8.66 39.23 21.41
C ILE A 182 9.24 40.17 20.35
N CYS A 183 10.55 40.39 20.37
CA CYS A 183 11.23 41.20 19.35
C CYS A 183 11.33 40.50 17.98
N LYS A 184 11.33 39.16 17.94
CA LYS A 184 11.41 38.35 16.72
C LYS A 184 10.45 37.16 16.77
N LEU A 185 9.44 37.17 15.89
CA LEU A 185 8.47 36.09 15.74
C LEU A 185 8.91 35.13 14.63
N ARG A 186 9.20 33.88 15.00
CA ARG A 186 9.60 32.80 14.06
C ARG A 186 8.43 31.88 13.76
N ILE A 187 8.09 31.73 12.48
CA ILE A 187 6.96 30.92 11.99
C ILE A 187 7.49 29.88 11.00
N HIS A 188 7.09 28.62 11.16
CA HIS A 188 7.31 27.61 10.12
C HIS A 188 6.02 27.46 9.30
N TYR A 189 6.07 27.82 8.02
CA TYR A 189 4.95 27.73 7.07
C TYR A 189 5.13 26.49 6.21
N LEU A 190 4.23 25.52 6.34
CA LEU A 190 4.36 24.20 5.71
C LEU A 190 3.50 24.08 4.46
N GLY A 191 4.05 23.47 3.42
CA GLY A 191 3.35 23.15 2.17
C GLY A 191 3.01 24.35 1.27
N PRO A 192 3.90 25.35 1.07
CA PRO A 192 3.59 26.45 0.16
C PRO A 192 3.52 25.99 -1.30
N GLU A 193 2.50 26.45 -2.02
CA GLU A 193 2.33 26.17 -3.45
C GLU A 193 2.22 27.49 -4.23
N LYS A 194 1.01 28.06 -4.34
CA LYS A 194 0.76 29.33 -5.05
C LYS A 194 1.47 30.50 -4.38
N GLU A 195 1.64 30.41 -3.06
CA GLU A 195 2.29 31.40 -2.22
C GLU A 195 3.72 31.68 -2.67
N LEU A 196 4.41 30.69 -3.26
CA LEU A 196 5.77 30.84 -3.78
C LEU A 196 5.86 31.85 -4.94
N LEU A 197 4.75 32.13 -5.61
CA LEU A 197 4.63 33.13 -6.67
C LEU A 197 4.03 34.47 -6.17
N GLN A 198 3.67 34.53 -4.88
CA GLN A 198 2.96 35.63 -4.24
C GLN A 198 3.66 36.13 -2.96
N LEU A 199 4.97 35.87 -2.83
CA LEU A 199 5.75 36.13 -1.61
C LEU A 199 5.68 37.60 -1.17
N ALA A 200 5.64 38.55 -2.11
CA ALA A 200 5.54 39.98 -1.80
C ALA A 200 4.26 40.37 -1.04
N VAL A 201 3.20 39.56 -1.11
CA VAL A 201 1.95 39.77 -0.34
C VAL A 201 2.19 39.64 1.16
N PHE A 202 3.17 38.84 1.58
CA PHE A 202 3.54 38.68 2.99
C PHE A 202 4.18 39.94 3.60
N GLY A 203 4.55 40.93 2.78
CA GLY A 203 4.99 42.25 3.27
C GLY A 203 3.91 42.99 4.06
N GLU A 204 2.63 42.65 3.89
CA GLU A 204 1.55 43.21 4.71
C GLU A 204 1.71 42.86 6.21
N LEU A 205 2.45 41.79 6.55
CA LEU A 205 2.75 41.44 7.94
C LEU A 205 3.54 42.53 8.68
N CYS A 206 4.30 43.38 7.96
CA CYS A 206 4.95 44.56 8.52
C CYS A 206 3.94 45.55 9.13
N SER A 207 2.76 45.69 8.51
CA SER A 207 1.69 46.56 9.01
C SER A 207 0.86 45.89 10.10
N LEU A 208 0.72 44.57 10.05
CA LEU A 208 -0.09 43.79 11.00
C LEU A 208 0.63 43.59 12.35
N PHE A 209 1.96 43.60 12.34
CA PHE A 209 2.79 43.44 13.54
C PHE A 209 3.86 44.54 13.61
N PRO A 210 3.44 45.80 13.88
CA PRO A 210 4.41 46.88 14.07
C PRO A 210 5.34 46.54 15.24
N ASP A 211 6.61 46.89 15.09
CA ASP A 211 7.70 46.67 16.05
C ASP A 211 8.13 45.20 16.30
N VAL A 212 7.60 44.24 15.53
CA VAL A 212 8.03 42.82 15.59
C VAL A 212 8.74 42.42 14.30
N HIS A 213 9.91 41.79 14.41
CA HIS A 213 10.56 41.18 13.25
C HIS A 213 9.93 39.80 12.97
N VAL A 214 9.22 39.65 11.86
CA VAL A 214 8.57 38.37 11.50
C VAL A 214 9.49 37.59 10.57
N HIS A 215 9.86 36.38 10.97
CA HIS A 215 10.67 35.46 10.18
C HIS A 215 9.85 34.22 9.84
N ILE A 216 9.68 33.92 8.55
CA ILE A 216 8.91 32.78 8.07
C ILE A 216 9.81 31.83 7.28
N ASP A 217 9.94 30.61 7.79
CA ASP A 217 10.54 29.49 7.05
C ASP A 217 9.44 28.79 6.25
N PHE A 218 9.46 28.92 4.92
CA PHE A 218 8.57 28.23 3.98
C PHE A 218 9.15 26.87 3.62
N ILE A 219 8.50 25.79 4.06
CA ILE A 219 9.02 24.42 3.95
C ILE A 219 8.05 23.54 3.17
N GLY A 220 8.50 22.97 2.06
CA GLY A 220 7.69 22.02 1.31
C GLY A 220 8.35 21.47 0.04
N PRO A 221 7.85 20.35 -0.50
CA PRO A 221 8.43 19.72 -1.70
C PRO A 221 8.23 20.55 -2.98
N ALA A 222 7.23 21.43 -3.00
CA ALA A 222 6.91 22.30 -4.14
C ALA A 222 7.87 23.50 -4.30
N VAL A 223 8.73 23.77 -3.31
CA VAL A 223 9.79 24.78 -3.43
C VAL A 223 10.75 24.36 -4.56
N PRO A 224 10.98 25.19 -5.59
CA PRO A 224 11.88 24.84 -6.68
C PRO A 224 13.31 24.61 -6.21
N GLN A 225 14.00 23.62 -6.78
CA GLN A 225 15.36 23.25 -6.38
C GLN A 225 16.34 24.43 -6.44
N HIS A 226 16.20 25.33 -7.42
CA HIS A 226 17.07 26.50 -7.58
C HIS A 226 16.81 27.62 -6.57
N ARG A 227 15.69 27.57 -5.83
CA ARG A 227 15.33 28.53 -4.78
C ARG A 227 15.51 27.98 -3.37
N HIS A 228 15.98 26.73 -3.25
CA HIS A 228 16.27 26.15 -1.95
C HIS A 228 17.38 26.96 -1.25
N GLY A 229 17.13 27.44 -0.05
CA GLY A 229 18.03 28.30 0.72
C GLY A 229 17.88 29.79 0.42
N ASP A 230 17.01 30.20 -0.51
CA ASP A 230 16.75 31.61 -0.79
C ASP A 230 16.26 32.34 0.46
N LYS A 231 16.84 33.51 0.72
CA LYS A 231 16.42 34.43 1.76
C LYS A 231 15.93 35.73 1.13
N ILE A 232 14.72 36.15 1.50
CA ILE A 232 14.04 37.32 0.94
C ILE A 232 13.68 38.24 2.09
N ASP A 233 14.19 39.47 2.06
CA ASP A 233 13.89 40.50 3.05
C ASP A 233 12.86 41.49 2.47
N LEU A 234 11.64 41.45 3.00
CA LEU A 234 10.55 42.34 2.64
C LEU A 234 10.57 43.56 3.55
N ASN A 235 11.20 44.62 3.06
CA ASN A 235 11.36 45.91 3.76
C ASN A 235 10.33 46.97 3.31
N SER A 236 9.56 46.69 2.26
CA SER A 236 8.59 47.60 1.66
C SER A 236 7.36 46.85 1.13
N TYR A 237 6.30 47.60 0.81
CA TYR A 237 5.05 47.06 0.28
C TYR A 237 5.15 46.78 -1.22
N ALA A 238 4.42 45.77 -1.69
CA ALA A 238 4.27 45.52 -3.13
C ALA A 238 3.71 46.76 -3.85
N HIS A 239 4.28 47.09 -5.01
CA HIS A 239 4.01 48.36 -5.69
C HIS A 239 2.65 48.37 -6.42
N CYS A 240 2.01 49.54 -6.48
CA CYS A 240 0.85 49.75 -7.34
C CYS A 240 1.27 49.96 -8.82
N ILE A 241 0.28 50.11 -9.71
CA ILE A 241 0.52 50.30 -11.15
C ILE A 241 0.96 51.73 -11.52
N GLU A 242 0.59 52.74 -10.74
CA GLU A 242 0.81 54.17 -11.02
C GLU A 242 2.29 54.56 -10.91
N ASN A 243 2.84 55.28 -11.89
CA ASN A 243 4.27 55.60 -11.96
C ASN A 243 4.69 56.77 -11.06
N ASP A 244 3.76 57.65 -10.74
CA ASP A 244 3.89 58.83 -9.88
C ASP A 244 3.56 58.54 -8.41
N CYS A 245 3.27 57.29 -8.09
CA CYS A 245 2.95 56.88 -6.73
C CYS A 245 4.20 56.83 -5.83
N VAL A 246 4.04 57.31 -4.60
CA VAL A 246 5.14 57.39 -3.60
C VAL A 246 5.74 56.02 -3.31
N CYS A 247 4.97 54.94 -3.42
CA CYS A 247 5.47 53.58 -3.26
C CYS A 247 6.63 53.21 -4.20
N LYS A 248 6.82 53.94 -5.32
CA LYS A 248 7.93 53.73 -6.28
C LYS A 248 9.16 54.60 -6.01
N SER A 249 9.02 55.65 -5.19
CA SER A 249 10.10 56.60 -4.88
C SER A 249 10.98 56.22 -3.69
N GLU A 250 10.58 55.21 -2.88
CA GLU A 250 11.27 54.85 -1.64
C GLU A 250 12.62 54.12 -1.82
N ASN A 251 13.04 53.78 -3.05
CA ASN A 251 14.32 53.10 -3.29
C ASN A 251 15.52 54.03 -3.61
N GLU A 252 15.33 55.35 -3.80
CA GLU A 252 16.43 56.26 -4.18
C GLU A 252 16.92 57.22 -3.08
N SER A 253 16.28 57.27 -1.90
CA SER A 253 16.71 58.20 -0.84
C SER A 253 16.62 57.65 0.59
N SER A 254 17.62 56.89 1.02
CA SER A 254 17.92 56.74 2.45
C SER A 254 19.37 56.37 2.74
N SER A 255 20.31 57.19 2.25
CA SER A 255 21.61 57.39 2.89
C SER A 255 21.69 58.85 3.34
N LEU A 256 21.16 59.16 4.53
CA LEU A 256 21.55 60.25 5.46
C LEU A 256 20.39 60.67 6.40
N GLY A 257 20.42 60.15 7.63
CA GLY A 257 20.27 60.97 8.84
C GLY A 257 18.89 61.37 9.39
N ILE A 258 18.63 60.88 10.62
CA ILE A 258 17.87 61.47 11.74
C ILE A 258 16.41 61.03 11.93
N GLY A 259 16.19 60.18 12.94
CA GLY A 259 15.01 60.28 13.84
C GLY A 259 13.92 59.20 13.72
N THR A 260 14.14 58.06 14.38
CA THR A 260 13.14 57.19 15.05
C THR A 260 11.93 56.70 14.24
N HIS A 261 12.02 55.48 13.69
CA HIS A 261 11.16 54.32 13.98
C HIS A 261 11.75 53.10 13.25
N THR A 262 12.09 52.04 13.99
CA THR A 262 12.68 50.81 13.48
C THR A 262 11.77 50.17 12.43
N SER A 263 12.21 50.03 11.17
CA SER A 263 11.41 49.33 10.15
C SER A 263 11.27 47.86 10.54
N SER A 264 10.07 47.42 10.90
CA SER A 264 9.74 46.01 11.12
C SER A 264 9.93 45.24 9.82
N ALA A 265 11.04 44.50 9.71
CA ALA A 265 11.34 43.70 8.52
C ALA A 265 10.61 42.35 8.59
N VAL A 266 10.06 41.89 7.46
CA VAL A 266 9.61 40.50 7.28
C VAL A 266 10.69 39.76 6.50
N THR A 267 11.22 38.68 7.06
CA THR A 267 12.19 37.81 6.36
C THR A 267 11.55 36.49 6.02
N LEU A 268 11.65 36.08 4.77
CA LEU A 268 11.20 34.79 4.28
C LEU A 268 12.41 33.92 3.92
N GLN A 269 12.38 32.65 4.28
CA GLN A 269 13.41 31.68 3.91
C GLN A 269 12.77 30.43 3.29
N LEU A 270 13.29 29.97 2.16
CA LEU A 270 12.68 28.88 1.39
C LEU A 270 13.45 27.56 1.55
N HIS A 271 12.75 26.49 1.91
CA HIS A 271 13.33 25.17 2.14
C HIS A 271 12.58 24.09 1.37
N ARG A 272 13.25 23.51 0.37
CA ARG A 272 12.74 22.35 -0.36
C ARG A 272 12.89 21.06 0.44
N GLY A 273 11.78 20.37 0.68
CA GLY A 273 11.74 19.03 1.30
C GLY A 273 10.58 18.89 2.29
N PHE A 274 10.47 17.75 2.95
CA PHE A 274 9.47 17.56 3.99
C PHE A 274 9.93 18.16 5.32
N TYR A 275 8.97 18.61 6.12
CA TYR A 275 9.26 19.30 7.38
C TYR A 275 10.05 18.43 8.37
N HIS A 276 9.70 17.15 8.47
CA HIS A 276 10.33 16.21 9.38
C HIS A 276 11.80 15.92 9.06
N ASP A 277 12.20 16.04 7.80
CA ASP A 277 13.60 15.87 7.39
C ASP A 277 14.45 17.10 7.72
N TRP A 278 13.86 18.30 7.58
CA TRP A 278 14.59 19.57 7.69
C TRP A 278 14.59 20.18 9.08
N PHE A 279 13.67 19.78 9.96
CA PHE A 279 13.47 20.42 11.26
C PHE A 279 14.74 20.54 12.08
N GLY A 280 15.56 19.48 12.10
CA GLY A 280 16.81 19.43 12.84
C GLY A 280 17.85 20.44 12.34
N ASP A 281 17.82 20.81 11.05
CA ASP A 281 18.74 21.78 10.45
C ASP A 281 18.25 23.22 10.62
N ILE A 282 16.96 23.48 10.41
CA ILE A 282 16.38 24.83 10.49
C ILE A 282 16.25 25.36 11.93
N SER A 283 16.13 24.45 12.90
CA SER A 283 15.87 24.79 14.31
C SER A 283 17.13 24.85 15.18
N LYS A 284 18.33 24.69 14.59
CA LYS A 284 19.61 24.73 15.33
C LYS A 284 19.82 26.03 16.10
N ASP A 285 19.47 27.15 15.46
CA ASP A 285 19.76 28.49 16.00
C ASP A 285 18.58 29.09 16.77
N SER A 286 17.34 28.69 16.48
CA SER A 286 16.14 29.20 17.14
C SER A 286 14.92 28.33 16.82
N PHE A 287 14.14 28.01 17.84
CA PHE A 287 12.90 27.24 17.70
C PHE A 287 11.74 28.09 17.11
N PRO A 288 10.80 27.50 16.36
CA PRO A 288 9.61 28.22 15.92
C PRO A 288 8.69 28.54 17.10
N HIS A 289 8.01 29.68 17.00
CA HIS A 289 6.95 30.08 17.93
C HIS A 289 5.58 29.56 17.48
N LEU A 290 5.40 29.36 16.18
CA LEU A 290 4.15 28.94 15.56
C LEU A 290 4.42 28.12 14.29
N ILE A 291 3.63 27.07 14.09
CA ILE A 291 3.60 26.28 12.86
C ILE A 291 2.26 26.54 12.17
N ILE A 292 2.30 26.82 10.88
CA ILE A 292 1.09 27.08 10.08
C ILE A 292 1.14 26.21 8.83
N ALA A 293 0.05 25.52 8.54
CA ALA A 293 -0.10 24.70 7.34
C ALA A 293 -1.47 24.98 6.69
N PRO A 294 -1.53 25.95 5.75
CA PRO A 294 -2.75 26.26 5.05
C PRO A 294 -3.09 25.21 4.01
N ASN A 295 -4.38 24.90 3.85
CA ASN A 295 -4.86 23.87 2.90
C ASN A 295 -4.11 22.55 3.03
N ALA A 296 -3.86 22.10 4.27
CA ALA A 296 -2.88 21.08 4.57
C ALA A 296 -3.20 19.72 3.93
N GLY A 297 -4.48 19.36 3.77
CA GLY A 297 -4.85 18.06 3.22
C GLY A 297 -4.27 16.90 4.04
N ILE A 298 -4.30 17.01 5.38
CA ILE A 298 -3.66 16.01 6.27
C ILE A 298 -4.22 14.61 6.03
N ALA A 299 -5.54 14.51 5.87
CA ALA A 299 -6.19 13.23 5.56
C ALA A 299 -5.92 12.75 4.12
N ALA A 300 -5.36 13.60 3.27
CA ALA A 300 -5.14 13.35 1.84
C ALA A 300 -3.69 12.93 1.51
N TYR A 301 -2.70 13.29 2.33
CA TYR A 301 -1.29 12.99 2.05
C TYR A 301 -0.61 12.25 3.22
N SER A 302 -0.11 11.04 2.96
CA SER A 302 0.58 10.20 3.96
C SER A 302 1.91 10.80 4.46
N SER A 303 2.53 11.68 3.68
CA SER A 303 3.75 12.41 4.05
C SER A 303 3.57 13.30 5.29
N TRP A 304 2.33 13.58 5.72
CA TRP A 304 2.06 14.31 6.95
C TRP A 304 2.35 13.49 8.21
N LEU A 305 2.32 12.15 8.18
CA LEU A 305 2.42 11.32 9.39
C LEU A 305 3.67 11.65 10.22
N PRO A 306 4.91 11.59 9.67
CA PRO A 306 6.11 11.90 10.46
C PRO A 306 6.16 13.38 10.88
N THR A 307 5.58 14.27 10.07
CA THR A 307 5.47 15.71 10.40
C THR A 307 4.56 15.96 11.60
N ILE A 308 3.42 15.26 11.70
CA ILE A 308 2.47 15.42 12.81
C ILE A 308 3.04 14.81 14.10
N GLU A 309 3.75 13.69 14.00
CA GLU A 309 4.50 13.11 15.13
C GLU A 309 5.55 14.09 15.65
N LEU A 310 6.34 14.68 14.75
CA LEU A 310 7.32 15.69 15.11
C LEU A 310 6.67 16.92 15.75
N ILE A 311 5.58 17.45 15.20
CA ILE A 311 4.86 18.60 15.75
C ILE A 311 4.39 18.32 17.20
N LYS A 312 3.92 17.10 17.46
CA LYS A 312 3.54 16.66 18.80
C LYS A 312 4.76 16.63 19.74
N GLU A 313 5.87 16.07 19.29
CA GLU A 313 7.10 15.94 20.09
C GLU A 313 7.66 17.31 20.51
N ILE A 314 7.72 18.26 19.58
CA ILE A 314 8.29 19.59 19.81
C ILE A 314 7.33 20.51 20.57
N ASN A 315 6.04 20.16 20.65
CA ASN A 315 5.00 20.83 21.43
C ASN A 315 4.88 22.34 21.13
N VAL A 316 5.07 22.73 19.87
CA VAL A 316 4.87 24.09 19.37
C VAL A 316 3.41 24.26 18.91
N PRO A 317 2.76 25.41 19.15
CA PRO A 317 1.42 25.66 18.61
C PRO A 317 1.40 25.47 17.09
N ALA A 318 0.46 24.65 16.60
CA ALA A 318 0.29 24.38 15.18
C ALA A 318 -1.15 24.67 14.74
N VAL A 319 -1.31 25.42 13.65
CA VAL A 319 -2.60 25.80 13.07
C VAL A 319 -2.70 25.26 11.65
N PHE A 320 -3.77 24.52 11.39
CA PHE A 320 -4.06 23.91 10.10
C PHE A 320 -5.35 24.50 9.53
N SER A 321 -5.42 24.70 8.22
CA SER A 321 -6.67 25.02 7.53
C SER A 321 -6.89 24.09 6.34
N ASP A 322 -8.13 23.99 5.89
CA ASP A 322 -8.51 23.19 4.74
C ASP A 322 -9.69 23.86 3.98
N TYR A 323 -9.98 23.36 2.78
CA TYR A 323 -10.96 23.94 1.86
C TYR A 323 -12.39 23.91 2.38
N CYS A 324 -12.70 22.99 3.30
CA CYS A 324 -14.03 22.88 3.89
C CYS A 324 -14.02 22.20 5.26
N GLU A 325 -15.16 22.30 5.95
CA GLU A 325 -15.34 21.78 7.29
C GLU A 325 -15.13 20.26 7.40
N GLU A 326 -15.48 19.50 6.34
CA GLU A 326 -15.29 18.05 6.35
C GLU A 326 -13.83 17.64 6.24
N ALA A 327 -13.06 18.32 5.39
CA ALA A 327 -11.63 18.07 5.29
C ALA A 327 -10.92 18.39 6.62
N CYS A 328 -11.33 19.46 7.31
CA CYS A 328 -10.87 19.76 8.67
C CYS A 328 -11.26 18.68 9.69
N HIS A 329 -12.46 18.09 9.58
CA HIS A 329 -12.91 17.00 10.45
C HIS A 329 -12.03 15.76 10.27
N LEU A 330 -11.80 15.34 9.04
CA LEU A 330 -10.93 14.21 8.72
C LEU A 330 -9.49 14.47 9.19
N ALA A 331 -8.96 15.67 8.95
CA ALA A 331 -7.65 16.08 9.44
C ALA A 331 -7.56 16.00 10.98
N ALA A 332 -8.58 16.46 11.71
CA ALA A 332 -8.64 16.36 13.16
C ALA A 332 -8.68 14.90 13.66
N CYS A 333 -9.41 14.03 12.96
CA CYS A 333 -9.42 12.59 13.23
C CYS A 333 -8.03 11.96 13.02
N CYS A 334 -7.33 12.29 11.94
CA CYS A 334 -5.96 11.84 11.67
C CYS A 334 -4.99 12.32 12.77
N ILE A 335 -5.01 13.63 13.10
CA ILE A 335 -4.16 14.20 14.16
C ILE A 335 -4.43 13.50 15.50
N ASN A 336 -5.70 13.31 15.87
CA ASN A 336 -6.05 12.64 17.12
C ASN A 336 -5.58 11.17 17.14
N SER A 337 -5.64 10.48 16.01
CA SER A 337 -5.16 9.09 15.91
C SER A 337 -3.64 8.97 16.05
N ILE A 338 -2.89 9.92 15.48
CA ILE A 338 -1.42 9.92 15.52
C ILE A 338 -0.93 10.37 16.90
N THR A 339 -1.56 11.40 17.45
CA THR A 339 -1.07 12.06 18.66
C THR A 339 -1.74 11.57 19.94
N SER A 340 -2.86 10.84 19.84
CA SER A 340 -3.78 10.55 20.96
C SER A 340 -4.27 11.81 21.67
N GLN A 341 -4.22 12.97 21.00
CA GLN A 341 -4.65 14.26 21.50
C GLN A 341 -5.48 14.97 20.42
N PRO A 342 -6.76 15.29 20.67
CA PRO A 342 -7.53 16.05 19.71
C PRO A 342 -7.02 17.50 19.62
N PRO A 343 -7.26 18.20 18.50
CA PRO A 343 -6.96 19.63 18.41
C PRO A 343 -7.60 20.40 19.57
N ARG A 344 -6.84 21.32 20.17
CA ARG A 344 -7.29 22.11 21.34
C ARG A 344 -8.43 23.07 21.00
N LEU A 345 -8.42 23.60 19.79
CA LEU A 345 -9.45 24.52 19.29
C LEU A 345 -10.45 23.73 18.42
N PRO A 346 -11.76 24.01 18.53
CA PRO A 346 -12.75 23.40 17.65
C PRO A 346 -12.55 23.89 16.22
N ILE A 347 -13.02 23.08 15.25
CA ILE A 347 -13.06 23.49 13.85
C ILE A 347 -13.93 24.75 13.76
N GLN A 348 -13.37 25.81 13.18
CA GLN A 348 -14.01 27.10 13.05
C GLN A 348 -13.69 27.73 11.70
N LEU A 349 -14.59 28.60 11.24
CA LEU A 349 -14.44 29.29 9.97
C LEU A 349 -13.31 30.32 10.06
N ASN A 350 -12.38 30.29 9.10
CA ASN A 350 -11.40 31.37 8.96
C ASN A 350 -12.11 32.66 8.48
N PRO A 351 -12.11 33.74 9.27
CA PRO A 351 -12.77 34.99 8.90
C PRO A 351 -12.13 35.67 7.68
N PHE A 352 -10.86 35.36 7.41
CA PHE A 352 -10.09 35.86 6.26
C PHE A 352 -9.94 34.82 5.15
N ARG A 353 -10.82 33.82 5.08
CA ARG A 353 -10.85 32.85 3.97
C ARG A 353 -10.98 33.55 2.61
N GLN A 354 -10.47 32.90 1.56
CA GLN A 354 -10.50 33.39 0.20
C GLN A 354 -11.96 33.68 -0.27
N PRO A 355 -12.27 34.89 -0.75
CA PRO A 355 -13.63 35.29 -1.15
C PRO A 355 -13.99 34.91 -2.58
N MET A 356 -13.65 33.69 -2.99
CA MET A 356 -14.00 33.16 -4.32
C MET A 356 -14.09 31.65 -4.26
N VAL A 357 -15.13 31.11 -4.91
CA VAL A 357 -15.33 29.67 -5.01
C VAL A 357 -14.15 29.02 -5.73
N VAL A 358 -13.78 27.82 -5.31
CA VAL A 358 -12.76 27.04 -6.00
C VAL A 358 -13.40 26.52 -7.30
N GLU A 359 -12.88 26.95 -8.45
CA GLU A 359 -13.36 26.46 -9.74
C GLU A 359 -12.91 25.03 -9.99
N ASP A 360 -13.87 24.24 -10.44
CA ASP A 360 -13.58 22.89 -10.82
C ASP A 360 -12.95 22.78 -12.20
N ARG A 361 -11.67 22.40 -12.17
CA ARG A 361 -11.00 21.82 -13.33
C ARG A 361 -11.79 20.58 -13.75
N LEU A 362 -12.50 20.70 -14.88
CA LEU A 362 -13.43 19.73 -15.46
C LEU A 362 -14.82 19.67 -14.78
N GLY A 363 -15.60 20.73 -14.96
CA GLY A 363 -17.04 20.60 -15.20
C GLY A 363 -17.96 20.52 -13.98
N PHE A 364 -17.62 21.08 -12.83
CA PHE A 364 -18.61 21.16 -11.75
C PHE A 364 -19.41 22.46 -11.90
N GLY A 365 -20.73 22.31 -11.89
CA GLY A 365 -21.65 23.43 -11.70
C GLY A 365 -22.20 23.34 -10.30
N VAL A 366 -22.73 24.45 -9.78
CA VAL A 366 -23.53 24.48 -8.54
C VAL A 366 -24.63 23.49 -8.67
N ASP A 367 -24.38 22.37 -8.02
CA ASP A 367 -25.39 21.46 -7.59
C ASP A 367 -24.84 20.92 -6.28
N PHE A 368 -25.43 21.36 -5.18
CA PHE A 368 -25.07 21.23 -3.76
C PHE A 368 -24.67 19.84 -3.20
N GLY A 369 -23.96 18.95 -3.90
CA GLY A 369 -23.77 17.54 -3.51
C GLY A 369 -22.71 16.81 -4.27
N GLN A 370 -21.63 17.50 -4.60
CA GLN A 370 -20.37 16.79 -4.61
C GLN A 370 -20.14 16.30 -3.18
N ALA A 371 -20.61 15.07 -2.91
CA ALA A 371 -19.68 14.07 -2.43
C ALA A 371 -18.40 14.29 -3.24
N PHE A 372 -17.47 14.93 -2.57
CA PHE A 372 -16.09 15.12 -2.95
C PHE A 372 -15.70 14.18 -4.08
N LYS A 373 -15.37 14.72 -5.26
CA LYS A 373 -14.16 14.19 -5.89
C LYS A 373 -13.04 14.67 -4.98
N VAL A 374 -12.83 13.92 -3.91
CA VAL A 374 -11.51 13.82 -3.34
C VAL A 374 -10.61 13.44 -4.53
N PRO A 375 -9.38 13.96 -4.63
CA PRO A 375 -8.39 13.51 -5.62
C PRO A 375 -8.11 11.99 -5.60
N PHE A 376 -8.87 11.25 -4.81
CA PHE A 376 -8.70 9.92 -4.26
C PHE A 376 -10.08 9.25 -4.29
N ARG A 377 -10.17 7.96 -4.60
CA ARG A 377 -11.33 7.16 -4.20
C ARG A 377 -11.27 6.98 -2.68
N ILE A 378 -12.41 6.76 -2.02
CA ILE A 378 -12.45 6.43 -0.58
C ILE A 378 -11.52 5.23 -0.27
N ASN A 379 -11.41 4.28 -1.19
CA ASN A 379 -10.45 3.16 -1.13
C ASN A 379 -8.98 3.58 -1.07
N ASP A 380 -8.62 4.76 -1.60
CA ASP A 380 -7.26 5.28 -1.62
C ASP A 380 -6.91 6.07 -0.34
N VAL A 381 -7.91 6.35 0.53
CA VAL A 381 -7.78 7.14 1.78
C VAL A 381 -8.12 6.34 3.04
N LEU A 382 -8.96 5.30 2.89
CA LEU A 382 -9.32 4.33 3.94
C LEU A 382 -8.14 3.78 4.76
N PRO A 383 -6.94 3.53 4.20
CA PRO A 383 -5.80 3.03 4.97
C PRO A 383 -5.16 4.05 5.92
N VAL A 384 -5.49 5.33 5.77
CA VAL A 384 -4.91 6.45 6.52
C VAL A 384 -5.84 6.94 7.65
N LEU A 385 -7.03 6.34 7.76
CA LEU A 385 -8.01 6.62 8.81
C LEU A 385 -7.73 5.77 10.08
N PRO A 386 -8.12 6.26 11.28
CA PRO A 386 -7.93 5.54 12.55
C PRO A 386 -8.50 4.11 12.49
N ARG A 387 -7.83 3.13 13.13
CA ARG A 387 -8.23 1.71 13.12
C ARG A 387 -9.69 1.45 13.52
N GLN A 388 -10.35 2.30 14.31
CA GLN A 388 -11.78 2.11 14.62
C GLN A 388 -12.71 2.40 13.42
N ILE A 389 -12.25 3.16 12.42
CA ILE A 389 -13.01 3.61 11.24
C ILE A 389 -12.59 2.82 10.00
N SER A 390 -11.29 2.57 9.85
CA SER A 390 -10.71 1.91 8.67
C SER A 390 -10.77 0.39 8.73
N TRP A 391 -10.60 -0.22 9.90
CA TRP A 391 -10.48 -1.68 10.07
C TRP A 391 -11.73 -2.51 9.68
N PRO A 392 -12.98 -2.04 9.87
CA PRO A 392 -14.17 -2.77 9.39
C PRO A 392 -14.33 -2.76 7.86
N VAL A 393 -13.73 -1.79 7.17
CA VAL A 393 -13.85 -1.57 5.72
C VAL A 393 -12.61 -2.12 4.98
N LEU A 394 -11.41 -1.97 5.56
CA LEU A 394 -10.15 -2.54 5.06
C LEU A 394 -10.13 -4.07 5.09
N ASN A 395 -10.74 -4.72 6.09
CA ASN A 395 -10.87 -6.19 6.16
C ASN A 395 -11.68 -6.79 4.99
N ASN A 396 -12.28 -5.96 4.13
CA ASN A 396 -13.02 -6.40 2.95
C ASN A 396 -12.43 -5.90 1.62
N LEU A 397 -11.35 -5.11 1.63
CA LEU A 397 -10.92 -4.37 0.44
C LEU A 397 -9.60 -4.80 -0.19
N HIS A 398 -8.64 -5.34 0.54
CA HIS A 398 -7.36 -5.79 -0.03
C HIS A 398 -6.79 -6.99 0.72
N SER A 399 -5.93 -7.76 0.07
CA SER A 399 -5.44 -9.07 0.50
C SER A 399 -3.92 -9.17 0.44
N ALA A 400 -3.29 -10.08 1.19
CA ALA A 400 -1.86 -10.43 1.00
C ALA A 400 -1.48 -10.71 -0.47
N VAL A 401 -2.45 -11.18 -1.26
CA VAL A 401 -2.35 -11.45 -2.69
C VAL A 401 -2.00 -10.19 -3.50
N ASP A 402 -2.39 -9.01 -3.00
CA ASP A 402 -2.17 -7.71 -3.61
C ASP A 402 -0.71 -7.20 -3.48
N LEU A 403 0.17 -7.96 -2.78
CA LEU A 403 1.62 -7.74 -2.75
C LEU A 403 2.35 -8.26 -3.98
N LEU A 404 1.71 -9.11 -4.79
CA LEU A 404 2.41 -9.85 -5.83
C LEU A 404 2.40 -9.05 -7.14
N PRO A 405 3.57 -8.77 -7.73
CA PRO A 405 3.65 -8.07 -9.01
C PRO A 405 2.93 -8.87 -10.11
N ALA A 406 2.03 -8.23 -10.85
CA ALA A 406 1.40 -8.83 -12.02
C ALA A 406 2.26 -8.60 -13.27
N PHE A 407 2.58 -9.64 -14.03
CA PHE A 407 3.30 -9.47 -15.29
C PHE A 407 2.44 -8.71 -16.30
N VAL A 408 3.00 -7.66 -16.93
CA VAL A 408 2.30 -6.87 -17.96
C VAL A 408 2.86 -7.06 -19.36
N GLY A 409 4.12 -7.49 -19.49
CA GLY A 409 4.75 -7.79 -20.77
C GLY A 409 6.27 -7.65 -20.76
N SER A 410 6.91 -8.03 -21.87
CA SER A 410 8.36 -7.88 -22.06
C SER A 410 8.69 -6.85 -23.14
N ILE A 411 9.53 -5.86 -22.79
CA ILE A 411 9.93 -4.79 -23.71
C ILE A 411 11.21 -5.21 -24.45
N THR A 412 11.08 -5.47 -25.75
CA THR A 412 12.21 -5.86 -26.61
C THR A 412 12.70 -4.67 -27.45
N PRO A 413 13.98 -4.64 -27.84
CA PRO A 413 14.53 -3.54 -28.64
C PRO A 413 14.09 -3.55 -30.11
N HIS A 414 13.51 -4.65 -30.59
CA HIS A 414 13.17 -4.83 -32.01
C HIS A 414 11.67 -4.80 -32.32
N ASN A 415 10.79 -4.97 -31.34
CA ASN A 415 9.38 -5.31 -31.58
C ASN A 415 8.38 -4.16 -31.33
N GLY A 416 8.85 -2.90 -31.38
CA GLY A 416 7.99 -1.73 -31.19
C GLY A 416 7.65 -1.47 -29.72
N SER A 417 6.59 -0.69 -29.48
CA SER A 417 6.10 -0.39 -28.15
C SER A 417 5.07 -1.40 -27.67
N ILE A 418 5.01 -1.61 -26.35
CA ILE A 418 3.98 -2.43 -25.70
C ILE A 418 3.00 -1.54 -24.94
N ASP A 419 1.71 -1.88 -24.99
CA ASP A 419 0.64 -1.13 -24.35
C ASP A 419 -0.05 -1.92 -23.23
N TRP A 420 -0.34 -1.30 -22.10
CA TRP A 420 -1.10 -1.93 -21.02
C TRP A 420 -1.86 -0.94 -20.13
N LYS A 421 -2.75 -1.49 -19.29
CA LYS A 421 -3.50 -0.73 -18.29
C LYS A 421 -2.83 -0.85 -16.92
N GLY A 422 -2.49 0.28 -16.34
CA GLY A 422 -1.94 0.44 -15.00
C GLY A 422 -3.04 0.49 -13.93
N ALA A 423 -2.62 0.44 -12.68
CA ALA A 423 -3.52 0.69 -11.55
C ALA A 423 -3.90 2.18 -11.54
N CYS A 424 -2.93 3.06 -11.77
CA CYS A 424 -3.08 4.51 -11.85
C CYS A 424 -3.42 5.02 -13.25
N PHE A 425 -2.64 4.63 -14.25
CA PHE A 425 -2.73 5.14 -15.63
C PHE A 425 -3.37 4.10 -16.55
N TYR A 426 -4.42 4.44 -17.27
CA TYR A 426 -5.14 3.45 -18.08
C TYR A 426 -4.54 3.21 -19.46
N ASP A 427 -3.72 4.14 -19.95
CA ASP A 427 -3.07 4.04 -21.25
C ASP A 427 -1.56 4.22 -21.04
N ASN A 428 -0.83 3.10 -20.94
CA ASN A 428 0.63 3.08 -20.80
C ASN A 428 1.27 2.46 -22.03
N GLU A 429 2.37 3.04 -22.47
CA GLU A 429 3.16 2.58 -23.62
C GLU A 429 4.64 2.56 -23.24
N ALA A 430 5.38 1.47 -23.53
CA ALA A 430 6.83 1.42 -23.28
C ALA A 430 7.65 0.92 -24.46
N ARG A 431 8.87 1.46 -24.59
CA ARG A 431 9.86 1.10 -25.62
C ARG A 431 11.29 1.11 -25.05
N LEU A 432 12.16 0.26 -25.58
CA LEU A 432 13.55 0.14 -25.15
C LEU A 432 14.51 0.51 -26.28
N GLU A 433 15.47 1.38 -25.99
CA GLU A 433 16.59 1.70 -26.88
C GLU A 433 17.90 1.23 -26.25
N LEU A 434 18.70 0.44 -26.98
CA LEU A 434 20.02 0.04 -26.52
C LEU A 434 21.06 1.14 -26.83
N SER A 435 21.86 1.48 -25.83
CA SER A 435 22.98 2.41 -25.96
C SER A 435 24.25 1.64 -26.29
N GLY A 436 24.94 2.00 -27.38
CA GLY A 436 26.21 1.37 -27.77
C GLY A 436 27.34 1.66 -26.77
N SER A 437 28.36 0.79 -26.73
CA SER A 437 29.56 0.99 -25.92
C SER A 437 30.31 2.25 -26.35
N ASP A 438 30.55 3.20 -25.43
CA ASP A 438 31.38 4.36 -25.70
C ASP A 438 32.77 3.92 -26.18
N ARG A 439 33.26 4.53 -27.27
CA ARG A 439 34.54 4.17 -27.93
C ARG A 439 35.79 4.27 -27.03
N ASN A 440 35.66 4.77 -25.79
CA ASN A 440 36.73 4.93 -24.81
C ASN A 440 36.46 4.26 -23.45
N GLY A 441 35.39 3.47 -23.29
CA GLY A 441 35.07 2.77 -22.04
C GLY A 441 34.86 1.27 -22.26
N SER A 442 35.43 0.44 -21.39
CA SER A 442 35.30 -1.03 -21.42
C SER A 442 33.93 -1.55 -20.95
N GLY A 443 32.86 -0.79 -21.15
CA GLY A 443 31.50 -1.13 -20.70
C GLY A 443 30.71 -1.88 -21.77
N LEU A 444 29.78 -2.75 -21.36
CA LEU A 444 28.95 -3.59 -22.23
C LEU A 444 27.84 -2.82 -22.98
N GLY A 445 27.89 -1.49 -22.99
CA GLY A 445 26.78 -0.64 -23.41
C GLY A 445 25.63 -0.71 -22.39
N GLY A 446 24.60 0.12 -22.60
CA GLY A 446 23.47 0.25 -21.69
C GLY A 446 22.14 0.25 -22.43
N GLY A 447 21.11 0.82 -21.83
CA GLY A 447 19.81 1.01 -22.47
C GLY A 447 18.97 2.11 -21.81
N VAL A 448 18.04 2.67 -22.57
CA VAL A 448 17.06 3.64 -22.08
C VAL A 448 15.67 3.08 -22.36
N LEU A 449 14.92 2.82 -21.31
CA LEU A 449 13.51 2.46 -21.38
C LEU A 449 12.69 3.74 -21.27
N TYR A 450 11.87 4.02 -22.27
CA TYR A 450 10.91 5.11 -22.29
C TYR A 450 9.54 4.54 -21.95
N LEU A 451 8.91 5.07 -20.91
CA LEU A 451 7.58 4.70 -20.48
C LEU A 451 6.68 5.93 -20.54
N THR A 452 5.71 5.93 -21.43
CA THR A 452 4.67 6.96 -21.50
C THR A 452 3.46 6.50 -20.70
N THR A 453 3.12 7.23 -19.64
CA THR A 453 1.90 6.98 -18.88
C THR A 453 0.86 8.05 -19.19
N SER A 454 -0.40 7.64 -19.39
CA SER A 454 -1.49 8.57 -19.72
C SER A 454 -2.84 8.12 -19.17
N ASP A 455 -3.81 9.02 -19.18
CA ASP A 455 -5.17 8.79 -18.68
C ASP A 455 -5.21 8.34 -17.19
N ALA A 456 -4.53 9.11 -16.33
CA ALA A 456 -4.49 8.91 -14.88
C ALA A 456 -5.89 9.00 -14.26
N HIS A 457 -6.28 7.98 -13.49
CA HIS A 457 -7.62 7.95 -12.90
C HIS A 457 -7.77 8.82 -11.64
N SER A 458 -6.65 9.20 -11.00
CA SER A 458 -6.55 10.02 -9.80
C SER A 458 -5.26 10.87 -9.86
N TRP A 459 -5.21 11.98 -9.12
CA TRP A 459 -4.04 12.87 -9.08
C TRP A 459 -2.94 12.41 -8.13
N THR A 460 -3.23 11.39 -7.33
CA THR A 460 -2.33 10.86 -6.29
C THR A 460 -2.19 9.35 -6.39
N CYS A 461 -2.89 8.73 -7.35
CA CYS A 461 -2.60 7.35 -7.68
C CYS A 461 -1.17 7.26 -8.20
N MET A 462 -0.59 6.09 -8.03
CA MET A 462 0.78 5.85 -8.43
C MET A 462 0.90 4.40 -8.85
N ASP A 463 1.49 4.19 -10.02
CA ASP A 463 1.88 2.87 -10.46
C ASP A 463 3.31 2.60 -9.98
N LEU A 464 3.51 1.44 -9.38
CA LEU A 464 4.82 0.92 -9.03
C LEU A 464 5.12 -0.22 -10.00
N TYR A 465 6.23 -0.12 -10.72
CA TYR A 465 6.68 -1.14 -11.66
C TYR A 465 7.96 -1.78 -11.16
N VAL A 466 8.05 -3.09 -11.35
CA VAL A 466 9.29 -3.86 -11.22
C VAL A 466 9.72 -4.25 -12.63
N PHE A 467 10.96 -3.90 -12.97
CA PHE A 467 11.59 -4.26 -14.24
C PHE A 467 12.64 -5.32 -13.96
N ALA A 468 12.50 -6.49 -14.57
CA ALA A 468 13.35 -7.64 -14.32
C ALA A 468 13.97 -8.17 -15.60
N THR A 469 15.24 -8.54 -15.51
CA THR A 469 15.89 -9.55 -16.34
C THR A 469 16.28 -10.70 -15.40
N PRO A 470 16.68 -11.87 -15.91
CA PRO A 470 17.29 -12.89 -15.07
C PRO A 470 18.50 -12.39 -14.27
N TYR A 471 19.16 -11.32 -14.73
CA TYR A 471 20.40 -10.80 -14.18
C TYR A 471 20.21 -9.63 -13.19
N ARG A 472 19.15 -8.82 -13.36
CA ARG A 472 18.87 -7.66 -12.52
C ARG A 472 17.39 -7.46 -12.26
N VAL A 473 17.07 -6.93 -11.08
CA VAL A 473 15.77 -6.33 -10.79
C VAL A 473 15.97 -4.88 -10.41
N THR A 474 15.18 -4.02 -11.03
CA THR A 474 15.04 -2.61 -10.65
C THR A 474 13.56 -2.28 -10.55
N TRP A 475 13.23 -1.18 -9.90
CA TRP A 475 11.87 -0.72 -9.77
C TRP A 475 11.84 0.78 -9.99
N ASP A 476 10.68 1.27 -10.40
CA ASP A 476 10.43 2.70 -10.50
C ASP A 476 8.94 2.97 -10.28
N TYR A 477 8.61 4.21 -9.96
CA TYR A 477 7.24 4.62 -9.68
C TYR A 477 6.85 5.84 -10.50
N TYR A 478 5.61 5.87 -10.93
CA TYR A 478 5.09 6.94 -11.77
C TYR A 478 3.81 7.49 -11.16
N PHE A 479 3.78 8.81 -10.96
CA PHE A 479 2.67 9.55 -10.33
C PHE A 479 2.16 10.70 -11.21
N SER A 480 2.73 10.88 -12.40
CA SER A 480 2.29 11.88 -13.38
C SER A 480 2.15 11.25 -14.76
N ALA A 481 1.11 11.65 -15.49
CA ALA A 481 0.87 11.25 -16.87
C ALA A 481 1.82 12.02 -17.80
N ARG A 482 2.92 11.39 -18.19
CA ARG A 482 3.95 11.92 -19.10
C ARG A 482 4.85 10.80 -19.61
N GLU A 483 5.77 11.11 -20.50
CA GLU A 483 6.90 10.24 -20.80
C GLU A 483 7.92 10.28 -19.65
N HIS A 484 8.33 9.10 -19.20
CA HIS A 484 9.36 8.85 -18.19
C HIS A 484 10.49 8.03 -18.80
N THR A 485 11.68 8.13 -18.22
CA THR A 485 12.86 7.43 -18.72
C THR A 485 13.57 6.69 -17.59
N LEU A 486 13.73 5.38 -17.74
CA LEU A 486 14.55 4.54 -16.88
C LEU A 486 15.84 4.19 -17.62
N LYS A 487 16.99 4.54 -17.04
CA LYS A 487 18.31 4.33 -17.66
C LYS A 487 19.02 3.14 -17.04
N PHE A 488 19.57 2.30 -17.90
CA PHE A 488 20.51 1.23 -17.58
C PHE A 488 21.90 1.67 -18.04
N ASP A 489 22.75 2.12 -17.12
CA ASP A 489 24.05 2.72 -17.46
C ASP A 489 25.03 1.72 -18.11
N SER A 490 25.04 0.47 -17.63
CA SER A 490 25.75 -0.65 -18.26
C SER A 490 25.02 -1.97 -17.99
N TRP A 491 25.06 -2.88 -18.95
CA TRP A 491 24.76 -4.29 -18.73
C TRP A 491 25.80 -4.90 -17.78
N GLU A 492 25.37 -5.80 -16.90
CA GLU A 492 26.21 -6.42 -15.87
C GLU A 492 27.06 -7.55 -16.45
N ASP A 493 26.49 -8.29 -17.42
CA ASP A 493 27.11 -9.46 -18.03
C ASP A 493 26.83 -9.49 -19.56
N PRO A 494 27.76 -9.99 -20.40
CA PRO A 494 27.49 -10.16 -21.83
C PRO A 494 26.25 -11.00 -22.13
N ALA A 495 25.94 -11.99 -21.30
CA ALA A 495 24.76 -12.84 -21.42
C ALA A 495 23.46 -12.06 -21.12
N GLU A 496 23.50 -11.07 -20.22
CA GLU A 496 22.38 -10.16 -20.00
C GLU A 496 22.06 -9.33 -21.24
N LEU A 497 23.08 -8.77 -21.89
CA LEU A 497 22.90 -8.01 -23.12
C LEU A 497 22.27 -8.87 -24.22
N GLU A 498 22.71 -10.12 -24.36
CA GLU A 498 22.15 -11.02 -25.36
C GLU A 498 20.71 -11.43 -25.03
N TYR A 499 20.42 -11.71 -23.75
CA TYR A 499 19.08 -11.96 -23.27
C TYR A 499 18.14 -10.78 -23.57
N VAL A 500 18.54 -9.55 -23.26
CA VAL A 500 17.71 -8.36 -23.50
C VAL A 500 17.44 -8.13 -24.98
N LYS A 501 18.36 -8.48 -25.88
CA LYS A 501 18.12 -8.40 -27.34
C LYS A 501 17.05 -9.38 -27.80
N GLN A 502 17.06 -10.59 -27.25
CA GLN A 502 16.21 -11.69 -27.70
C GLN A 502 14.84 -11.70 -27.01
N HIS A 503 14.83 -11.47 -25.69
CA HIS A 503 13.67 -11.63 -24.81
C HIS A 503 13.17 -10.32 -24.21
N GLY A 504 14.00 -9.28 -24.19
CA GLY A 504 13.63 -7.97 -23.65
C GLY A 504 13.71 -7.88 -22.12
N ILE A 505 13.07 -6.86 -21.55
CA ILE A 505 12.97 -6.63 -20.11
C ILE A 505 11.53 -6.93 -19.67
N SER A 506 11.36 -7.85 -18.72
CA SER A 506 10.07 -8.16 -18.12
C SER A 506 9.59 -7.02 -17.25
N VAL A 507 8.36 -6.58 -17.48
CA VAL A 507 7.71 -5.51 -16.72
C VAL A 507 6.61 -6.14 -15.87
N PHE A 508 6.64 -5.83 -14.57
CA PHE A 508 5.60 -6.21 -13.64
C PHE A 508 4.99 -4.94 -13.03
N LEU A 509 3.67 -4.91 -12.96
CA LEU A 509 2.90 -3.86 -12.31
C LEU A 509 2.46 -4.34 -10.94
N MET A 510 2.65 -3.52 -9.91
CA MET A 510 2.01 -3.74 -8.63
C MET A 510 0.54 -3.33 -8.73
N PRO A 511 -0.44 -4.27 -8.72
CA PRO A 511 -1.83 -3.97 -9.06
C PRO A 511 -2.49 -2.96 -8.12
N SER A 512 -1.95 -2.83 -6.91
CA SER A 512 -2.47 -1.95 -5.86
C SER A 512 -1.62 -0.67 -5.68
N GLY A 513 -0.63 -0.43 -6.56
CA GLY A 513 0.32 0.68 -6.44
C GLY A 513 1.21 0.58 -5.19
N MET A 514 2.08 1.57 -4.93
CA MET A 514 2.98 1.53 -3.75
C MET A 514 2.20 1.58 -2.42
N LEU A 515 1.11 2.34 -2.35
CA LEU A 515 0.33 2.45 -1.12
C LEU A 515 -0.35 1.11 -0.80
N GLY A 516 -1.02 0.50 -1.78
CA GLY A 516 -1.64 -0.81 -1.61
C GLY A 516 -0.62 -1.91 -1.35
N THR A 517 0.57 -1.85 -1.97
CA THR A 517 1.69 -2.77 -1.66
C THR A 517 2.18 -2.61 -0.21
N LEU A 518 2.42 -1.37 0.25
CA LEU A 518 2.86 -1.09 1.62
C LEU A 518 1.81 -1.48 2.67
N LEU A 519 0.53 -1.40 2.33
CA LEU A 519 -0.60 -1.79 3.18
C LEU A 519 -0.84 -3.30 3.18
N SER A 520 -0.63 -3.97 2.05
CA SER A 520 -0.70 -5.43 1.99
C SER A 520 0.47 -6.06 2.77
N LEU A 521 1.58 -5.34 2.97
CA LEU A 521 2.63 -5.73 3.94
C LEU A 521 2.09 -5.68 5.39
N VAL A 522 1.15 -4.79 5.69
CA VAL A 522 0.45 -4.74 6.99
C VAL A 522 -0.52 -5.90 7.17
N ASP A 523 -0.93 -6.59 6.09
CA ASP A 523 -1.74 -7.82 6.16
C ASP A 523 -0.91 -9.10 6.19
N VAL A 524 0.32 -9.09 5.65
CA VAL A 524 1.25 -10.24 5.66
C VAL A 524 2.15 -10.30 6.89
N LEU A 525 2.74 -9.18 7.32
CA LEU A 525 3.58 -9.15 8.53
C LEU A 525 2.88 -9.66 9.80
N PRO A 526 1.57 -9.44 10.02
CA PRO A 526 0.85 -10.04 11.13
C PRO A 526 0.77 -11.57 11.06
N LEU A 527 0.75 -12.19 9.87
CA LEU A 527 0.63 -13.65 9.73
C LEU A 527 1.73 -14.38 10.50
N PHE A 528 2.94 -13.81 10.51
CA PHE A 528 4.10 -14.36 11.19
C PHE A 528 4.19 -13.98 12.68
N SER A 529 3.26 -13.15 13.19
CA SER A 529 3.23 -12.70 14.57
C SER A 529 2.76 -13.81 15.51
N ASN A 530 3.50 -14.06 16.60
CA ASN A 530 3.12 -15.04 17.63
C ASN A 530 2.13 -14.47 18.66
N THR A 531 1.16 -13.68 18.22
CA THR A 531 0.19 -12.99 19.07
C THR A 531 -1.23 -13.39 18.71
N ALA A 532 -2.21 -13.06 19.56
CA ALA A 532 -3.63 -13.24 19.23
C ALA A 532 -4.03 -12.43 17.97
N TRP A 533 -3.35 -11.31 17.72
CA TRP A 533 -3.53 -10.53 16.49
C TRP A 533 -3.05 -11.30 15.26
N GLY A 534 -1.85 -11.89 15.31
CA GLY A 534 -1.36 -12.75 14.24
C GLY A 534 -2.25 -13.98 14.00
N GLN A 535 -2.74 -14.60 15.07
CA GLN A 535 -3.71 -15.69 14.96
C GLN A 535 -4.99 -15.28 14.24
N ASN A 536 -5.58 -14.13 14.62
CA ASN A 536 -6.78 -13.63 13.94
C ASN A 536 -6.50 -13.25 12.48
N ALA A 537 -5.30 -12.76 12.16
CA ALA A 537 -4.90 -12.47 10.79
C ALA A 537 -4.81 -13.73 9.92
N ASN A 538 -4.20 -14.81 10.42
CA ASN A 538 -4.16 -16.10 9.72
C ASN A 538 -5.57 -16.65 9.46
N LEU A 539 -6.45 -16.63 10.49
CA LEU A 539 -7.83 -17.09 10.34
C LEU A 539 -8.64 -16.24 9.34
N ALA A 540 -8.48 -14.91 9.38
CA ALA A 540 -9.12 -14.02 8.42
C ALA A 540 -8.62 -14.26 6.99
N PHE A 541 -7.31 -14.46 6.83
CA PHE A 541 -6.70 -14.75 5.53
C PHE A 541 -7.25 -16.04 4.92
N LEU A 542 -7.19 -17.16 5.67
CA LEU A 542 -7.69 -18.46 5.20
C LEU A 542 -9.19 -18.41 4.88
N LYS A 543 -9.98 -17.68 5.68
CA LYS A 543 -11.41 -17.50 5.42
C LYS A 543 -11.69 -16.71 4.15
N THR A 544 -10.95 -15.62 3.91
CA THR A 544 -11.16 -14.76 2.74
C THR A 544 -10.68 -15.43 1.45
N HIS A 545 -9.55 -16.16 1.49
CA HIS A 545 -8.91 -16.70 0.28
C HIS A 545 -9.23 -18.16 -0.02
N MET A 546 -9.66 -18.92 0.98
CA MET A 546 -9.96 -20.36 0.82
C MET A 546 -11.37 -20.73 1.29
N GLY A 547 -12.12 -19.79 1.87
CA GLY A 547 -13.41 -20.09 2.50
C GLY A 547 -13.29 -20.92 3.78
N ALA A 548 -12.09 -21.11 4.33
CA ALA A 548 -11.88 -21.92 5.52
C ALA A 548 -12.48 -21.25 6.77
N THR A 549 -13.33 -21.94 7.52
CA THR A 549 -14.08 -21.30 8.61
C THR A 549 -13.34 -21.32 9.93
N PHE A 550 -12.61 -22.41 10.22
CA PHE A 550 -11.92 -22.68 11.49
C PHE A 550 -12.79 -22.25 12.68
N GLU A 551 -13.95 -22.89 12.84
CA GLU A 551 -14.86 -22.56 13.92
C GLU A 551 -14.32 -23.00 15.29
N LYS A 552 -14.51 -22.17 16.31
CA LYS A 552 -14.01 -22.45 17.66
C LYS A 552 -14.71 -23.65 18.30
N ARG A 553 -13.94 -24.60 18.82
CA ARG A 553 -14.42 -25.81 19.47
C ARG A 553 -14.76 -25.56 20.96
N PRO A 554 -15.82 -26.19 21.53
CA PRO A 554 -16.00 -26.22 22.98
C PRO A 554 -14.81 -26.88 23.70
N LYS A 555 -14.56 -26.47 24.94
CA LYS A 555 -13.54 -27.11 25.77
C LYS A 555 -14.02 -28.50 26.23
N PRO A 556 -13.12 -29.47 26.42
CA PRO A 556 -11.66 -29.36 26.34
C PRO A 556 -11.10 -29.42 24.91
N TRP A 557 -10.02 -28.68 24.66
CA TRP A 557 -9.31 -28.66 23.36
C TRP A 557 -8.28 -29.78 23.20
N ARG A 558 -8.24 -30.71 24.15
CA ARG A 558 -7.30 -31.83 24.20
C ARG A 558 -8.09 -33.11 24.45
N ALA A 559 -7.85 -34.12 23.62
CA ALA A 559 -8.35 -35.46 23.85
C ALA A 559 -7.45 -36.23 24.85
N THR A 560 -8.05 -37.10 25.65
CA THR A 560 -7.33 -38.09 26.46
C THR A 560 -7.17 -39.35 25.63
N ILE A 561 -6.07 -39.41 24.89
CA ILE A 561 -5.78 -40.49 23.94
C ILE A 561 -5.26 -41.70 24.69
N ASN A 562 -5.76 -42.89 24.33
CA ASN A 562 -5.17 -44.15 24.72
C ASN A 562 -4.23 -44.63 23.59
N PRO A 563 -2.90 -44.65 23.78
CA PRO A 563 -1.93 -45.06 22.76
C PRO A 563 -2.16 -46.48 22.22
N GLU A 564 -2.84 -47.35 22.97
CA GLU A 564 -3.17 -48.69 22.50
C GLU A 564 -4.14 -48.69 21.32
N ASP A 565 -5.01 -47.69 21.23
CA ASP A 565 -6.00 -47.57 20.16
C ASP A 565 -5.41 -46.94 18.87
N VAL A 566 -4.17 -46.45 18.93
CA VAL A 566 -3.43 -45.89 17.79
C VAL A 566 -2.61 -47.01 17.14
N HIS A 567 -2.55 -47.04 15.82
CA HIS A 567 -1.93 -48.11 15.05
C HIS A 567 -0.84 -47.59 14.12
N SER A 568 0.07 -48.50 13.72
CA SER A 568 1.04 -48.20 12.67
C SER A 568 0.34 -47.76 11.39
N GLY A 569 0.83 -46.67 10.80
CA GLY A 569 0.28 -46.07 9.61
C GLY A 569 -0.85 -45.08 9.87
N ASP A 570 -1.34 -44.89 11.10
CA ASP A 570 -2.32 -43.83 11.37
C ASP A 570 -1.69 -42.45 11.10
N PHE A 571 -2.38 -41.63 10.32
CA PHE A 571 -1.88 -40.36 9.80
C PHE A 571 -2.22 -39.20 10.75
N LEU A 572 -1.29 -38.27 10.93
CA LEU A 572 -1.49 -37.06 11.72
C LEU A 572 -1.44 -35.86 10.78
N ALA A 573 -2.57 -35.16 10.64
CA ALA A 573 -2.64 -33.87 9.97
C ALA A 573 -2.51 -32.75 11.02
N VAL A 574 -1.59 -31.83 10.79
CA VAL A 574 -1.27 -30.72 11.68
C VAL A 574 -1.52 -29.40 10.95
N SER A 575 -2.25 -28.50 11.60
CA SER A 575 -2.44 -27.13 11.16
C SER A 575 -1.99 -26.19 12.27
N LYS A 576 -1.04 -25.30 11.98
CA LYS A 576 -0.65 -24.18 12.83
C LYS A 576 -1.27 -22.90 12.28
N ILE A 577 -1.64 -21.98 13.18
CA ILE A 577 -2.34 -20.74 12.82
C ILE A 577 -1.78 -19.51 13.54
N ARG A 578 -0.60 -19.62 14.17
CA ARG A 578 0.02 -18.52 14.91
C ARG A 578 1.55 -18.56 14.80
N GLY A 579 2.20 -17.39 14.86
CA GLY A 579 3.65 -17.28 14.84
C GLY A 579 4.27 -17.57 13.47
N ARG A 580 5.60 -17.62 13.42
CA ARG A 580 6.37 -17.84 12.17
C ARG A 580 5.84 -19.03 11.37
N TRP A 581 5.73 -20.18 12.01
CA TRP A 581 5.25 -21.41 11.37
C TRP A 581 3.79 -21.35 10.96
N GLY A 582 2.91 -20.72 11.75
CA GLY A 582 1.52 -20.51 11.35
C GLY A 582 1.37 -19.61 10.12
N GLY A 583 2.23 -18.59 9.98
CA GLY A 583 2.28 -17.74 8.80
C GLY A 583 2.74 -18.48 7.54
N PHE A 584 3.81 -19.28 7.65
CA PHE A 584 4.27 -20.13 6.54
C PHE A 584 3.21 -21.13 6.11
N GLU A 585 2.66 -21.89 7.05
CA GLU A 585 1.60 -22.85 6.73
C GLU A 585 0.35 -22.16 6.15
N THR A 586 0.03 -20.93 6.54
CA THR A 586 -1.11 -20.20 5.97
C THR A 586 -0.93 -19.89 4.49
N LEU A 587 0.30 -19.54 4.08
CA LEU A 587 0.61 -19.33 2.67
C LEU A 587 0.67 -20.67 1.91
N GLU A 588 1.24 -21.71 2.51
CA GLU A 588 1.26 -23.07 1.95
C GLU A 588 -0.15 -23.61 1.71
N LYS A 589 -1.04 -23.50 2.71
CA LYS A 589 -2.46 -23.86 2.61
C LYS A 589 -3.12 -23.13 1.44
N TRP A 590 -2.81 -21.86 1.26
CA TRP A 590 -3.38 -21.05 0.19
C TRP A 590 -2.92 -21.47 -1.21
N VAL A 591 -1.63 -21.81 -1.41
CA VAL A 591 -1.14 -22.25 -2.73
C VAL A 591 -1.49 -23.70 -3.05
N THR A 592 -1.67 -24.57 -2.05
CA THR A 592 -1.95 -26.02 -2.24
C THR A 592 -3.45 -26.38 -2.10
N GLY A 593 -4.25 -25.49 -1.51
CA GLY A 593 -5.62 -25.82 -1.10
C GLY A 593 -5.71 -26.75 0.11
N ALA A 594 -4.58 -27.12 0.72
CA ALA A 594 -4.58 -27.91 1.94
C ALA A 594 -5.09 -27.08 3.12
N PHE A 595 -5.78 -27.71 4.08
CA PHE A 595 -6.21 -27.05 5.32
C PHE A 595 -5.31 -27.44 6.51
N ALA A 596 -4.35 -28.34 6.28
CA ALA A 596 -3.24 -28.68 7.15
C ALA A 596 -1.94 -28.26 6.45
N GLY A 597 -0.92 -27.86 7.22
CA GLY A 597 0.38 -27.42 6.71
C GLY A 597 1.54 -28.31 7.17
N HIS A 598 1.27 -29.35 7.94
CA HIS A 598 2.30 -30.35 8.27
C HIS A 598 1.67 -31.71 8.52
N THR A 599 2.45 -32.77 8.34
CA THR A 599 1.98 -34.15 8.51
C THR A 599 3.01 -35.01 9.23
N ALA A 600 2.51 -35.96 10.02
CA ALA A 600 3.31 -36.97 10.68
C ALA A 600 2.60 -38.33 10.64
N VAL A 601 3.29 -39.41 10.97
CA VAL A 601 2.70 -40.75 10.99
C VAL A 601 3.06 -41.53 12.25
N CYS A 602 2.08 -42.27 12.76
CA CYS A 602 2.24 -43.14 13.92
C CYS A 602 2.84 -44.49 13.52
N LEU A 603 3.78 -45.01 14.32
CA LEU A 603 4.38 -46.34 14.16
C LEU A 603 4.45 -47.06 15.51
N LYS A 604 4.04 -48.32 15.57
CA LYS A 604 4.28 -49.20 16.72
C LYS A 604 5.50 -50.08 16.48
N ASP A 605 6.40 -50.12 17.45
CA ASP A 605 7.54 -51.05 17.41
C ASP A 605 7.12 -52.48 17.79
N GLU A 606 8.08 -53.42 17.78
CA GLU A 606 7.86 -54.82 18.13
C GLU A 606 7.40 -55.04 19.57
N MET A 607 7.68 -54.08 20.47
CA MET A 607 7.26 -54.09 21.87
C MET A 607 5.90 -53.44 22.07
N GLY A 608 5.29 -52.88 21.02
CA GLY A 608 4.03 -52.17 21.06
C GLY A 608 4.15 -50.69 21.46
N ASN A 609 5.36 -50.16 21.66
CA ASN A 609 5.53 -48.74 21.98
C ASN A 609 5.18 -47.88 20.77
N LEU A 610 4.56 -46.73 21.02
CA LEU A 610 4.12 -45.81 19.99
C LEU A 610 5.19 -44.74 19.71
N TRP A 611 5.50 -44.56 18.44
CA TRP A 611 6.45 -43.61 17.87
C TRP A 611 5.75 -42.73 16.85
N VAL A 612 6.30 -41.53 16.64
CA VAL A 612 5.88 -40.61 15.58
C VAL A 612 7.09 -40.38 14.67
N ALA A 613 6.87 -40.58 13.37
CA ALA A 613 7.84 -40.25 12.33
C ALA A 613 7.34 -39.05 11.52
N GLU A 614 8.20 -38.07 11.29
CA GLU A 614 7.89 -36.87 10.51
C GLU A 614 9.12 -36.34 9.78
N SER A 615 8.90 -35.71 8.62
CA SER A 615 9.91 -34.93 7.90
C SER A 615 9.63 -33.45 8.14
N GLY A 616 10.65 -32.66 8.53
CA GLY A 616 10.51 -31.23 8.81
C GLY A 616 10.72 -30.86 10.29
N HIS A 617 11.42 -31.71 11.05
CA HIS A 617 11.71 -31.45 12.45
C HIS A 617 13.01 -30.66 12.58
N GLU A 618 12.97 -29.51 13.24
CA GLU A 618 14.13 -28.65 13.46
C GLU A 618 15.07 -29.24 14.53
N ASN A 619 16.31 -29.52 14.16
CA ASN A 619 17.33 -30.02 15.09
C ASN A 619 18.00 -28.88 15.89
N GLU A 620 18.92 -29.21 16.80
CA GLU A 620 19.64 -28.22 17.63
C GLU A 620 20.45 -27.17 16.84
N LYS A 621 20.75 -27.45 15.57
CA LYS A 621 21.48 -26.55 14.66
C LYS A 621 20.54 -25.66 13.83
N GLY A 622 19.23 -25.84 13.95
CA GLY A 622 18.24 -25.14 13.14
C GLY A 622 18.01 -25.76 11.75
N GLU A 623 18.46 -27.00 11.53
CA GLU A 623 18.26 -27.72 10.26
C GLU A 623 16.99 -28.58 10.36
N GLU A 624 16.16 -28.58 9.32
CA GLU A 624 15.00 -29.46 9.23
C GLU A 624 15.38 -30.84 8.71
N ILE A 625 15.09 -31.86 9.51
CA ILE A 625 15.46 -33.25 9.24
C ILE A 625 14.25 -34.19 9.43
N ILE A 626 14.42 -35.42 8.96
CA ILE A 626 13.49 -36.52 9.21
C ILE A 626 13.82 -37.16 10.56
N VAL A 627 12.81 -37.30 11.42
CA VAL A 627 12.97 -37.87 12.76
C VAL A 627 11.98 -38.99 13.02
N ILE A 628 12.34 -39.86 13.97
CA ILE A 628 11.44 -40.83 14.58
C ILE A 628 11.61 -40.68 16.09
N ILE A 629 10.59 -40.18 16.77
CA ILE A 629 10.66 -39.90 18.20
C ILE A 629 9.50 -40.57 18.95
N PRO A 630 9.67 -40.88 20.25
CA PRO A 630 8.61 -41.45 21.06
C PRO A 630 7.34 -40.58 21.09
N TRP A 631 6.16 -41.21 21.09
CA TRP A 631 4.88 -40.49 21.11
C TRP A 631 4.77 -39.49 22.25
N ASN A 632 5.22 -39.85 23.46
CA ASN A 632 5.17 -38.97 24.62
C ASN A 632 6.03 -37.71 24.42
N GLU A 633 7.18 -37.83 23.78
CA GLU A 633 8.05 -36.71 23.45
C GLU A 633 7.40 -35.80 22.41
N TRP A 634 6.94 -36.38 21.28
CA TRP A 634 6.24 -35.62 20.23
C TRP A 634 4.98 -34.92 20.76
N TRP A 635 4.23 -35.60 21.63
CA TRP A 635 3.03 -35.05 22.26
C TRP A 635 3.35 -33.91 23.23
N GLU A 636 4.43 -34.02 24.01
CA GLU A 636 4.88 -32.92 24.86
C GLU A 636 5.33 -31.70 24.06
N LEU A 637 6.03 -31.90 22.94
CA LEU A 637 6.42 -30.84 22.03
C LEU A 637 5.19 -30.14 21.43
N SER A 638 4.23 -30.93 20.94
CA SER A 638 2.95 -30.43 20.40
C SER A 638 2.15 -29.60 21.41
N LEU A 639 2.18 -29.97 22.70
CA LEU A 639 1.50 -29.23 23.76
C LEU A 639 2.23 -27.92 24.16
N LYS A 640 3.55 -27.86 23.97
CA LYS A 640 4.38 -26.68 24.25
C LYS A 640 4.50 -25.75 23.04
N ASP A 641 4.03 -26.17 21.87
CA ASP A 641 4.10 -25.41 20.63
C ASP A 641 3.33 -24.08 20.75
N GLY A 642 4.07 -22.99 20.65
CA GLY A 642 3.55 -21.62 20.70
C GLY A 642 2.71 -21.24 19.48
N SER A 643 2.69 -22.03 18.40
CA SER A 643 2.00 -21.73 17.14
C SER A 643 0.49 -22.06 17.12
N ASN A 644 -0.05 -22.51 18.26
CA ASN A 644 -1.44 -22.95 18.41
C ASN A 644 -1.82 -24.03 17.37
N PRO A 645 -1.29 -25.26 17.49
CA PRO A 645 -1.58 -26.33 16.55
C PRO A 645 -2.99 -26.94 16.74
N GLN A 646 -3.61 -27.29 15.62
CA GLN A 646 -4.77 -28.18 15.51
C GLN A 646 -4.27 -29.50 14.92
N ILE A 647 -4.59 -30.61 15.59
CA ILE A 647 -4.06 -31.93 15.19
C ILE A 647 -5.24 -32.89 15.03
N ALA A 648 -5.31 -33.54 13.87
CA ALA A 648 -6.24 -34.62 13.58
C ALA A 648 -5.48 -35.91 13.32
N LEU A 649 -5.95 -36.98 13.94
CA LEU A 649 -5.54 -38.35 13.70
C LEU A 649 -6.55 -39.00 12.75
N LEU A 650 -6.05 -39.52 11.63
CA LEU A 650 -6.81 -40.16 10.57
C LEU A 650 -6.43 -41.66 10.58
N PRO A 651 -7.25 -42.53 11.19
CA PRO A 651 -6.95 -43.95 11.22
C PRO A 651 -7.02 -44.56 9.82
N LEU A 652 -6.16 -45.52 9.50
CA LEU A 652 -6.29 -46.31 8.27
C LEU A 652 -7.57 -47.16 8.32
N HIS A 653 -8.23 -47.32 7.17
CA HIS A 653 -9.37 -48.21 7.03
C HIS A 653 -8.94 -49.66 7.38
N PRO A 654 -9.78 -50.46 8.06
CA PRO A 654 -9.41 -51.82 8.48
C PRO A 654 -8.87 -52.72 7.35
N ASP A 655 -9.44 -52.61 6.15
CA ASP A 655 -8.99 -53.40 4.99
C ASP A 655 -7.62 -52.96 4.46
N VAL A 656 -7.28 -51.68 4.61
CA VAL A 656 -5.95 -51.15 4.27
C VAL A 656 -4.96 -51.54 5.36
N ARG A 657 -5.34 -51.36 6.63
CA ARG A 657 -4.54 -51.76 7.79
C ARG A 657 -4.19 -53.25 7.78
N ALA A 658 -5.10 -54.11 7.34
CA ALA A 658 -4.84 -55.54 7.20
C ALA A 658 -3.75 -55.88 6.16
N LYS A 659 -3.48 -54.97 5.21
CA LYS A 659 -2.43 -55.12 4.20
C LYS A 659 -1.14 -54.39 4.56
N PHE A 660 -1.17 -53.51 5.56
CA PHE A 660 -0.06 -52.66 5.94
C PHE A 660 1.12 -53.50 6.48
N ASN A 661 2.23 -53.48 5.76
CA ASN A 661 3.46 -54.15 6.19
C ASN A 661 4.27 -53.26 7.15
N SER A 662 4.05 -53.45 8.45
CA SER A 662 4.75 -52.71 9.49
C SER A 662 6.28 -52.85 9.45
N THR A 663 6.81 -54.01 9.04
CA THR A 663 8.26 -54.21 8.95
C THR A 663 8.86 -53.35 7.85
N ALA A 664 8.26 -53.36 6.65
CA ALA A 664 8.70 -52.52 5.54
C ALA A 664 8.57 -51.02 5.86
N ALA A 665 7.48 -50.62 6.52
CA ALA A 665 7.29 -49.25 6.98
C ALA A 665 8.43 -48.78 7.92
N TRP A 666 8.82 -49.64 8.88
CA TRP A 666 9.93 -49.35 9.79
C TRP A 666 11.29 -49.33 9.10
N GLU A 667 11.53 -50.23 8.15
CA GLU A 667 12.76 -50.25 7.35
C GLU A 667 12.90 -48.94 6.56
N TYR A 668 11.83 -48.52 5.88
CA TYR A 668 11.79 -47.25 5.17
C TYR A 668 12.03 -46.06 6.12
N ALA A 669 11.25 -45.95 7.20
CA ALA A 669 11.36 -44.84 8.15
C ALA A 669 12.79 -44.74 8.72
N ARG A 670 13.39 -45.86 9.13
CA ARG A 670 14.78 -45.89 9.63
C ARG A 670 15.79 -45.52 8.55
N SER A 671 15.55 -45.90 7.30
CA SER A 671 16.42 -45.55 6.18
C SER A 671 16.43 -44.04 5.89
N MET A 672 15.37 -43.32 6.29
CA MET A 672 15.21 -41.88 6.08
C MET A 672 15.55 -41.06 7.32
N ALA A 673 15.57 -41.65 8.51
CA ALA A 673 15.91 -40.94 9.75
C ALA A 673 17.26 -40.22 9.65
N GLY A 674 17.28 -38.93 9.97
CA GLY A 674 18.45 -38.05 9.91
C GLY A 674 18.75 -37.45 8.53
N LYS A 675 17.99 -37.81 7.49
CA LYS A 675 18.10 -37.19 6.16
C LYS A 675 17.45 -35.80 6.11
N PRO A 676 17.84 -34.94 5.16
CA PRO A 676 17.30 -33.59 5.04
C PRO A 676 15.83 -33.55 4.62
N TYR A 677 15.16 -32.44 4.97
CA TYR A 677 13.83 -32.12 4.47
C TYR A 677 13.81 -31.89 2.94
N GLY A 678 12.70 -32.25 2.29
CA GLY A 678 12.50 -32.15 0.83
C GLY A 678 12.30 -30.72 0.31
N TYR A 679 13.25 -29.81 0.53
CA TYR A 679 13.15 -28.46 -0.05
C TYR A 679 13.20 -28.47 -1.58
N HIS A 680 13.97 -29.40 -2.17
CA HIS A 680 14.14 -29.54 -3.63
C HIS A 680 12.85 -29.87 -4.37
N ASN A 681 11.93 -30.59 -3.73
CA ASN A 681 10.69 -31.07 -4.36
C ASN A 681 9.42 -30.38 -3.84
N MET A 682 9.49 -29.64 -2.73
CA MET A 682 8.32 -28.98 -2.14
C MET A 682 7.56 -28.11 -3.13
N ILE A 683 8.25 -27.20 -3.85
CA ILE A 683 7.59 -26.24 -4.75
C ILE A 683 6.93 -26.92 -5.96
N PHE A 684 7.48 -28.05 -6.42
CA PHE A 684 6.99 -28.73 -7.62
C PHE A 684 5.75 -29.57 -7.34
N SER A 685 5.44 -29.89 -6.08
CA SER A 685 4.26 -30.68 -5.69
C SER A 685 2.90 -30.00 -5.94
N TRP A 686 2.87 -28.77 -6.44
CA TRP A 686 1.64 -28.07 -6.82
C TRP A 686 1.77 -27.29 -8.14
N ILE A 687 2.82 -27.54 -8.94
CA ILE A 687 3.06 -26.87 -10.23
C ILE A 687 3.03 -27.90 -11.35
N ASP A 688 1.83 -28.41 -11.62
CA ASP A 688 1.65 -29.57 -12.48
C ASP A 688 1.24 -29.18 -13.91
N THR A 689 0.72 -27.96 -14.09
CA THR A 689 0.14 -27.50 -15.36
C THR A 689 0.88 -26.29 -15.95
N VAL A 690 0.70 -25.95 -17.23
CA VAL A 690 1.42 -24.81 -17.83
C VAL A 690 0.86 -23.47 -17.32
N ALA A 691 -0.42 -23.46 -16.97
CA ALA A 691 -1.17 -22.34 -16.40
C ALA A 691 -2.09 -22.89 -15.30
N ASP A 692 -2.66 -22.04 -14.44
CA ASP A 692 -3.64 -22.46 -13.42
C ASP A 692 -3.07 -23.22 -12.20
N ASN A 693 -1.77 -23.10 -11.90
CA ASN A 693 -1.20 -23.62 -10.64
C ASN A 693 -1.16 -22.63 -9.50
N TYR A 694 -1.14 -21.34 -9.81
CA TYR A 694 -0.87 -20.30 -8.82
C TYR A 694 -2.10 -19.43 -8.58
N PRO A 695 -2.37 -19.05 -7.32
CA PRO A 695 -3.36 -18.03 -7.02
C PRO A 695 -3.06 -16.71 -7.76
N PRO A 696 -4.00 -16.13 -8.54
CA PRO A 696 -3.80 -14.84 -9.16
C PRO A 696 -3.44 -13.76 -8.11
N PRO A 697 -2.48 -12.83 -8.36
CA PRO A 697 -1.84 -12.54 -9.64
C PRO A 697 -0.52 -13.28 -9.87
N LEU A 698 -0.18 -14.34 -9.11
CA LEU A 698 1.02 -15.13 -9.37
C LEU A 698 0.95 -15.76 -10.76
N ASP A 699 2.05 -15.65 -11.50
CA ASP A 699 2.23 -16.31 -12.79
C ASP A 699 3.67 -16.84 -12.91
N ALA A 700 3.92 -17.65 -13.95
CA ALA A 700 5.22 -18.26 -14.18
C ALA A 700 6.35 -17.23 -14.39
N HIS A 701 6.07 -16.05 -14.97
CA HIS A 701 7.06 -15.00 -15.17
C HIS A 701 7.52 -14.37 -13.84
N LEU A 702 6.58 -14.18 -12.91
CA LEU A 702 6.89 -13.71 -11.57
C LEU A 702 7.69 -14.76 -10.80
N VAL A 703 7.32 -16.03 -10.88
CA VAL A 703 8.05 -17.15 -10.27
C VAL A 703 9.49 -17.20 -10.80
N ILE A 704 9.69 -17.15 -12.12
CA ILE A 704 11.04 -17.09 -12.74
C ILE A 704 11.85 -15.90 -12.23
N SER A 705 11.23 -14.72 -12.14
CA SER A 705 11.92 -13.50 -11.71
C SER A 705 12.34 -13.57 -10.24
N VAL A 706 11.50 -14.14 -9.37
CA VAL A 706 11.82 -14.40 -7.97
C VAL A 706 12.90 -15.47 -7.84
N MET A 707 12.81 -16.57 -8.59
CA MET A 707 13.82 -17.64 -8.60
C MET A 707 15.18 -17.10 -9.07
N SER A 708 15.21 -16.29 -10.13
CA SER A 708 16.42 -15.65 -10.66
C SER A 708 17.06 -14.72 -9.64
N MET A 709 16.25 -13.91 -8.96
CA MET A 709 16.75 -13.01 -7.92
C MET A 709 17.25 -13.74 -6.68
N TRP A 710 16.50 -14.73 -6.19
CA TRP A 710 16.86 -15.48 -5.00
C TRP A 710 18.12 -16.32 -5.23
N THR A 711 18.29 -16.87 -6.44
CA THR A 711 19.54 -17.55 -6.89
C THR A 711 20.75 -16.64 -6.82
N ARG A 712 20.58 -15.33 -6.97
CA ARG A 712 21.67 -14.37 -6.88
C ARG A 712 21.91 -13.85 -5.46
N VAL A 713 20.86 -13.67 -4.65
CA VAL A 713 20.94 -13.13 -3.28
C VAL A 713 21.35 -14.18 -2.24
N GLN A 714 20.89 -15.42 -2.39
CA GLN A 714 21.21 -16.56 -1.53
C GLN A 714 21.55 -17.80 -2.38
N PRO A 715 22.68 -17.78 -3.12
CA PRO A 715 23.00 -18.81 -4.12
C PRO A 715 23.06 -20.22 -3.53
N ALA A 716 23.57 -20.38 -2.31
CA ALA A 716 23.64 -21.68 -1.63
C ALA A 716 22.25 -22.23 -1.25
N TYR A 717 21.28 -21.37 -0.93
CA TYR A 717 19.93 -21.80 -0.53
C TYR A 717 19.04 -22.02 -1.76
N ALA A 718 19.15 -21.16 -2.77
CA ALA A 718 18.44 -21.33 -4.05
C ALA A 718 18.88 -22.59 -4.80
N ALA A 719 20.17 -22.91 -4.78
CA ALA A 719 20.69 -24.14 -5.35
C ALA A 719 20.00 -25.38 -4.75
N ASN A 720 19.75 -25.35 -3.43
CA ASN A 720 19.06 -26.40 -2.69
C ASN A 720 17.53 -26.40 -2.84
N MET A 721 16.94 -25.37 -3.46
CA MET A 721 15.48 -25.28 -3.59
C MET A 721 14.98 -25.69 -4.98
N TRP A 722 15.73 -25.41 -6.05
CA TRP A 722 15.25 -25.69 -7.41
C TRP A 722 16.34 -26.02 -8.44
N ASN A 723 17.60 -25.59 -8.29
CA ASN A 723 18.58 -25.77 -9.36
C ASN A 723 18.82 -27.26 -9.69
N GLU A 724 19.05 -28.10 -8.68
CA GLU A 724 19.24 -29.53 -8.93
C GLU A 724 17.96 -30.20 -9.45
N ALA A 725 16.80 -29.80 -8.94
CA ALA A 725 15.51 -30.34 -9.35
C ALA A 725 15.18 -29.99 -10.81
N LEU A 726 15.51 -28.77 -11.26
CA LEU A 726 15.37 -28.34 -12.66
C LEU A 726 16.37 -29.04 -13.58
N ASN A 727 17.61 -29.24 -13.11
CA ASN A 727 18.62 -30.01 -13.84
C ASN A 727 18.17 -31.46 -14.07
N LYS A 728 17.61 -32.12 -13.04
CA LYS A 728 17.06 -33.47 -13.17
C LYS A 728 15.94 -33.54 -14.21
N ARG A 729 15.01 -32.57 -14.20
CA ARG A 729 13.94 -32.45 -15.21
C ARG A 729 14.47 -32.26 -16.63
N LEU A 730 15.58 -31.52 -16.79
CA LEU A 730 16.28 -31.37 -18.06
C LEU A 730 17.19 -32.56 -18.43
N GLY A 731 17.48 -33.47 -17.50
CA GLY A 731 18.53 -34.48 -17.68
C GLY A 731 19.93 -33.86 -17.85
N THR A 732 20.20 -32.76 -17.15
CA THR A 732 21.50 -32.09 -17.06
C THR A 732 22.06 -32.16 -15.64
N GLU A 733 23.31 -31.75 -15.46
CA GLU A 733 23.99 -31.70 -14.16
C GLU A 733 24.74 -30.36 -14.03
N ASP A 734 24.78 -29.81 -12.81
CA ASP A 734 25.56 -28.64 -12.42
C ASP A 734 25.31 -27.34 -13.23
N LEU A 735 24.21 -27.24 -13.97
CA LEU A 735 23.81 -25.96 -14.56
C LEU A 735 23.23 -25.06 -13.47
N ASP A 736 23.68 -23.81 -13.43
CA ASP A 736 22.97 -22.79 -12.69
C ASP A 736 21.64 -22.44 -13.40
N LEU A 737 20.80 -21.62 -12.77
CA LEU A 737 19.50 -21.25 -13.34
C LEU A 737 19.63 -20.59 -14.73
N TYR A 738 20.74 -19.90 -15.01
CA TYR A 738 20.99 -19.31 -16.32
C TYR A 738 21.31 -20.36 -17.37
N GLY A 739 22.19 -21.31 -17.05
CA GLY A 739 22.48 -22.46 -17.92
C GLY A 739 21.25 -23.32 -18.17
N ILE A 740 20.37 -23.48 -17.18
CA ILE A 740 19.06 -24.12 -17.34
C ILE A 740 18.21 -23.37 -18.37
N LEU A 741 18.09 -22.05 -18.25
CA LEU A 741 17.30 -21.23 -19.17
C LEU A 741 17.85 -21.30 -20.60
N ASP A 742 19.17 -21.17 -20.78
CA ASP A 742 19.82 -21.30 -22.10
C ASP A 742 19.61 -22.70 -22.71
N GLU A 743 19.70 -23.75 -21.88
CA GLU A 743 19.48 -25.13 -22.34
C GLU A 743 18.00 -25.41 -22.68
N THR A 744 17.04 -24.84 -21.95
CA THR A 744 15.62 -24.92 -22.29
C THR A 744 15.34 -24.30 -23.66
N GLU A 745 15.92 -23.11 -23.92
CA GLU A 745 15.80 -22.42 -25.19
C GLU A 745 16.45 -23.22 -26.33
N ARG A 746 17.66 -23.74 -26.12
CA ARG A 746 18.37 -24.60 -27.08
C ARG A 746 17.56 -25.83 -27.47
N ARG A 747 16.76 -26.37 -26.53
CA ARG A 747 15.89 -27.52 -26.74
C ARG A 747 14.48 -27.16 -27.22
N GLY A 748 14.13 -25.87 -27.28
CA GLY A 748 12.80 -25.39 -27.63
C GLY A 748 11.72 -25.78 -26.60
N ILE A 749 12.10 -25.92 -25.34
CA ILE A 749 11.20 -26.21 -24.22
C ILE A 749 10.93 -24.88 -23.51
N ALA A 750 9.67 -24.53 -23.29
CA ALA A 750 9.33 -23.33 -22.52
C ALA A 750 9.55 -23.59 -21.01
N PHE A 751 9.92 -22.58 -20.23
CA PHE A 751 10.26 -22.79 -18.82
C PHE A 751 9.07 -23.25 -17.98
N ASP A 752 7.87 -22.76 -18.26
CA ASP A 752 6.62 -23.26 -17.68
C ASP A 752 6.42 -24.76 -17.95
N GLN A 753 6.70 -25.24 -19.16
CA GLN A 753 6.68 -26.67 -19.50
C GLN A 753 7.77 -27.48 -18.78
N LEU A 754 8.91 -26.87 -18.45
CA LEU A 754 9.93 -27.54 -17.64
C LEU A 754 9.41 -27.80 -16.23
N LEU A 755 8.71 -26.83 -15.64
CA LEU A 755 8.17 -26.94 -14.28
C LEU A 755 7.15 -28.08 -14.15
N THR A 756 6.37 -28.36 -15.20
CA THR A 756 5.35 -29.42 -15.21
C THR A 756 5.90 -30.83 -15.37
N ILE A 757 7.22 -31.03 -15.49
CA ILE A 757 7.79 -32.38 -15.54
C ILE A 757 7.71 -32.97 -14.13
N PRO A 758 7.02 -34.11 -13.93
CA PRO A 758 6.80 -34.65 -12.59
C PRO A 758 8.11 -35.00 -11.88
N GLU A 759 8.20 -34.64 -10.60
CA GLU A 759 9.22 -35.15 -9.70
C GLU A 759 9.15 -36.68 -9.66
N GLN A 760 10.29 -37.34 -9.50
CA GLN A 760 10.34 -38.80 -9.35
C GLN A 760 10.80 -39.17 -7.95
N ASP A 761 10.10 -40.11 -7.30
CA ASP A 761 10.37 -40.54 -5.92
C ASP A 761 11.77 -41.19 -5.72
N ASP A 762 12.41 -41.60 -6.82
CA ASP A 762 13.74 -42.21 -6.82
C ASP A 762 14.87 -41.19 -7.06
N TRP A 763 14.55 -39.91 -7.28
CA TRP A 763 15.55 -38.86 -7.42
C TRP A 763 16.30 -38.64 -6.10
N VAL A 764 17.64 -38.52 -6.23
CA VAL A 764 18.56 -38.27 -5.12
C VAL A 764 19.35 -37.00 -5.43
N TYR A 765 19.39 -36.09 -4.47
CA TYR A 765 20.06 -34.80 -4.53
C TYR A 765 21.46 -34.86 -3.91
N SER A 766 22.25 -33.80 -4.09
CA SER A 766 23.64 -33.75 -3.59
C SER A 766 23.74 -33.85 -2.06
N ASP A 767 22.71 -33.40 -1.34
CA ASP A 767 22.56 -33.52 0.12
C ASP A 767 21.90 -34.84 0.56
N GLY A 768 21.53 -35.70 -0.39
CA GLY A 768 21.02 -37.05 -0.17
C GLY A 768 19.57 -37.23 -0.64
N LYS A 769 18.93 -38.31 -0.17
CA LYS A 769 17.50 -38.54 -0.43
C LYS A 769 16.69 -37.67 0.54
N SER A 770 15.78 -36.86 0.02
CA SER A 770 14.99 -35.91 0.80
C SER A 770 13.51 -35.98 0.39
N THR A 771 12.61 -35.80 1.35
CA THR A 771 11.16 -35.90 1.14
C THR A 771 10.44 -34.85 1.98
N THR A 772 9.40 -34.23 1.44
CA THR A 772 8.49 -33.36 2.23
C THR A 772 7.77 -34.16 3.32
N CYS A 773 7.08 -33.47 4.23
CA CYS A 773 6.32 -34.07 5.33
C CYS A 773 5.34 -35.14 4.84
N VAL A 774 4.62 -34.87 3.74
CA VAL A 774 3.60 -35.78 3.19
C VAL A 774 4.21 -36.86 2.29
N ALA A 775 5.16 -36.51 1.43
CA ALA A 775 5.83 -37.48 0.55
C ALA A 775 6.54 -38.56 1.37
N PHE A 776 7.14 -38.19 2.52
CA PHE A 776 7.72 -39.15 3.46
C PHE A 776 6.73 -40.25 3.88
N ILE A 777 5.52 -39.85 4.25
CA ILE A 777 4.48 -40.78 4.72
C ILE A 777 3.94 -41.62 3.57
N LEU A 778 3.73 -41.02 2.41
CA LEU A 778 3.18 -41.72 1.25
C LEU A 778 4.20 -42.68 0.62
N GLU A 779 5.50 -42.37 0.63
CA GLU A 779 6.54 -43.33 0.25
C GLU A 779 6.56 -44.50 1.23
N MET A 780 6.44 -44.24 2.53
CA MET A 780 6.28 -45.31 3.52
C MET A 780 5.04 -46.16 3.24
N TYR A 781 3.92 -45.56 2.82
CA TYR A 781 2.72 -46.29 2.42
C TYR A 781 2.93 -47.12 1.14
N LYS A 782 3.73 -46.65 0.18
CA LYS A 782 4.14 -47.45 -0.99
C LYS A 782 4.90 -48.70 -0.54
N GLU A 783 5.92 -48.54 0.29
CA GLU A 783 6.71 -49.66 0.82
C GLU A 783 5.89 -50.60 1.72
N ALA A 784 4.92 -50.04 2.47
CA ALA A 784 4.01 -50.81 3.31
C ALA A 784 2.90 -51.53 2.53
N GLY A 785 2.81 -51.34 1.21
CA GLY A 785 1.84 -52.01 0.33
C GLY A 785 0.43 -51.41 0.30
N VAL A 786 0.25 -50.17 0.76
CA VAL A 786 -1.06 -49.49 0.83
C VAL A 786 -1.64 -49.22 -0.56
N PHE A 787 -0.81 -48.75 -1.50
CA PHE A 787 -1.25 -48.40 -2.86
C PHE A 787 -1.46 -49.61 -3.79
N GLY A 788 -1.08 -50.81 -3.35
CA GLY A 788 -1.28 -52.05 -4.11
C GLY A 788 -0.72 -51.97 -5.55
N PRO A 789 -1.53 -52.26 -6.58
CA PRO A 789 -1.02 -52.40 -7.95
C PRO A 789 -0.60 -51.08 -8.61
N VAL A 790 -1.07 -49.94 -8.12
CA VAL A 790 -0.75 -48.61 -8.70
C VAL A 790 0.48 -47.97 -8.05
N ALA A 791 1.11 -48.62 -7.07
CA ALA A 791 2.25 -48.06 -6.33
C ALA A 791 3.41 -47.62 -7.25
N ASN A 792 3.70 -48.38 -8.31
CA ASN A 792 4.79 -48.10 -9.25
C ASN A 792 4.45 -47.01 -10.28
N SER A 793 3.19 -46.59 -10.36
CA SER A 793 2.71 -45.58 -11.31
C SER A 793 2.32 -44.27 -10.64
N ILE A 794 2.59 -44.11 -9.35
CA ILE A 794 2.29 -42.90 -8.59
C ILE A 794 3.62 -42.33 -8.11
N GLN A 795 3.88 -41.05 -8.41
CA GLN A 795 4.95 -40.27 -7.80
C GLN A 795 4.37 -39.51 -6.61
N VAL A 796 4.68 -39.94 -5.39
CA VAL A 796 4.10 -39.31 -4.19
C VAL A 796 4.79 -38.01 -3.80
N THR A 797 5.92 -37.70 -4.43
CA THR A 797 6.56 -36.40 -4.40
C THR A 797 5.71 -35.29 -5.05
N GLU A 798 4.75 -35.66 -5.91
CA GLU A 798 3.76 -34.75 -6.52
C GLU A 798 2.51 -34.53 -5.63
N PHE A 799 2.46 -35.12 -4.43
CA PHE A 799 1.27 -35.01 -3.59
C PHE A 799 1.40 -33.83 -2.63
N THR A 800 0.37 -32.98 -2.60
CA THR A 800 0.18 -32.05 -1.50
C THR A 800 -0.44 -32.75 -0.28
N ILE A 801 -0.48 -32.06 0.86
CA ILE A 801 -1.19 -32.55 2.06
C ILE A 801 -2.68 -32.76 1.76
N ARG A 802 -3.26 -31.94 0.87
CA ARG A 802 -4.64 -32.07 0.42
C ARG A 802 -4.90 -33.40 -0.24
N ASP A 803 -4.04 -33.76 -1.19
CA ASP A 803 -4.19 -34.99 -1.95
C ASP A 803 -4.08 -36.21 -1.04
N ALA A 804 -3.17 -36.16 -0.06
CA ALA A 804 -2.98 -37.23 0.89
C ALA A 804 -4.23 -37.52 1.73
N TYR A 805 -4.88 -36.50 2.32
CA TYR A 805 -6.09 -36.74 3.12
C TYR A 805 -7.34 -37.04 2.27
N MET A 806 -7.31 -36.77 0.96
CA MET A 806 -8.38 -37.10 0.02
C MET A 806 -8.35 -38.57 -0.40
N LEU A 807 -7.20 -39.25 -0.26
CA LEU A 807 -7.07 -40.69 -0.54
C LEU A 807 -8.08 -41.51 0.28
N LYS A 808 -8.75 -42.42 -0.41
CA LYS A 808 -9.80 -43.28 0.14
C LYS A 808 -9.22 -44.48 0.89
N ILE A 809 -8.29 -44.22 1.80
CA ILE A 809 -7.54 -45.22 2.56
C ILE A 809 -7.80 -45.13 4.07
N PHE A 810 -8.54 -44.12 4.52
CA PHE A 810 -8.81 -43.86 5.93
C PHE A 810 -10.17 -44.41 6.38
N GLU A 811 -10.36 -44.56 7.68
CA GLU A 811 -11.62 -44.97 8.27
C GLU A 811 -12.68 -43.85 8.13
N ASN A 812 -13.84 -44.20 7.58
CA ASN A 812 -14.99 -43.29 7.45
C ASN A 812 -16.20 -43.75 8.28
N ASN A 813 -16.16 -44.95 8.86
CA ASN A 813 -17.19 -45.44 9.76
C ASN A 813 -16.90 -45.01 11.20
N ARG A 814 -17.66 -44.00 11.64
CA ARG A 814 -17.56 -43.41 12.97
C ARG A 814 -17.73 -44.40 14.12
N THR A 815 -18.46 -45.51 13.92
CA THR A 815 -18.63 -46.52 14.98
C THR A 815 -17.36 -47.34 15.23
N ARG A 816 -16.37 -47.27 14.33
CA ARG A 816 -15.09 -47.96 14.44
C ARG A 816 -13.96 -47.05 14.92
N LEU A 817 -14.20 -45.74 14.97
CA LEU A 817 -13.25 -44.80 15.54
C LEU A 817 -13.08 -45.07 17.05
N PRO A 818 -11.91 -44.77 17.64
CA PRO A 818 -11.67 -44.96 19.06
C PRO A 818 -12.72 -44.26 19.93
N SER A 819 -13.03 -44.81 21.11
CA SER A 819 -14.09 -44.25 21.97
C SER A 819 -13.82 -42.80 22.40
N TRP A 820 -12.54 -42.41 22.55
CA TRP A 820 -12.10 -41.05 22.88
C TRP A 820 -12.15 -40.07 21.69
N CYS A 821 -12.40 -40.55 20.48
CA CYS A 821 -12.44 -39.76 19.26
C CYS A 821 -13.81 -39.10 19.01
N ASN A 822 -14.89 -39.72 19.50
CA ASN A 822 -16.25 -39.23 19.25
C ASN A 822 -16.55 -37.96 20.06
N ASP A 823 -16.83 -36.87 19.36
CA ASP A 823 -17.49 -35.70 19.94
C ASP A 823 -19.00 -35.98 20.10
N GLU A 824 -19.63 -35.40 21.13
CA GLU A 824 -21.05 -35.67 21.45
C GLU A 824 -22.01 -35.36 20.28
N GLU A 825 -21.62 -34.48 19.37
CA GLU A 825 -22.41 -34.03 18.22
C GLU A 825 -22.06 -34.72 16.90
N GLY A 826 -20.91 -35.40 16.83
CA GLY A 826 -20.52 -36.13 15.65
C GLY A 826 -20.17 -35.31 14.43
N ARG A 827 -19.48 -34.19 14.66
CA ARG A 827 -19.27 -33.16 13.64
C ARG A 827 -18.23 -33.55 12.60
N LEU A 828 -17.19 -34.30 12.99
CA LEU A 828 -16.08 -34.66 12.12
C LEU A 828 -16.05 -36.17 11.78
N PRO A 829 -15.63 -36.55 10.56
CA PRO A 829 -15.49 -37.96 10.17
C PRO A 829 -14.19 -38.61 10.68
N PHE A 830 -13.34 -37.87 11.39
CA PHE A 830 -12.03 -38.30 11.90
C PHE A 830 -11.77 -37.76 13.32
N CYS A 831 -10.63 -38.12 13.92
CA CYS A 831 -10.33 -37.84 15.31
C CYS A 831 -9.52 -36.55 15.48
N GLN A 832 -10.14 -35.47 15.93
CA GLN A 832 -9.38 -34.27 16.28
C GLN A 832 -8.88 -34.33 17.73
N ILE A 833 -7.55 -34.47 17.90
CA ILE A 833 -6.92 -34.77 19.19
C ILE A 833 -6.38 -33.53 19.93
N LEU A 834 -6.08 -32.45 19.20
CA LEU A 834 -5.63 -31.18 19.76
C LEU A 834 -6.21 -30.00 18.97
N GLY A 835 -6.43 -28.86 19.63
CA GLY A 835 -6.65 -27.58 18.97
C GLY A 835 -7.91 -26.83 19.44
N GLU A 836 -7.83 -25.50 19.40
CA GLU A 836 -8.92 -24.58 19.76
C GLU A 836 -10.04 -24.53 18.71
N TYR A 837 -9.74 -24.85 17.46
CA TYR A 837 -10.64 -24.75 16.31
C TYR A 837 -10.91 -26.11 15.70
N TRP A 838 -12.11 -26.31 15.14
CA TRP A 838 -12.44 -27.49 14.36
C TRP A 838 -11.56 -27.58 13.11
N MET A 839 -10.92 -28.73 12.92
CA MET A 839 -10.18 -29.04 11.70
C MET A 839 -11.16 -29.35 10.57
N GLU A 840 -10.97 -28.70 9.44
CA GLU A 840 -11.70 -28.99 8.21
C GLU A 840 -10.73 -29.69 7.26
N LEU A 841 -11.10 -30.86 6.74
CA LEU A 841 -10.37 -31.56 5.68
C LEU A 841 -11.35 -31.76 4.51
N PRO A 842 -11.48 -30.78 3.60
CA PRO A 842 -12.43 -30.85 2.49
C PRO A 842 -12.20 -32.10 1.63
N GLN A 843 -13.26 -32.76 1.18
CA GLN A 843 -13.13 -33.99 0.36
C GLN A 843 -12.33 -35.13 1.04
N TYR A 844 -12.22 -35.12 2.37
CA TYR A 844 -11.59 -36.19 3.14
C TYR A 844 -12.08 -37.58 2.71
N ASN A 845 -11.13 -38.46 2.39
CA ASN A 845 -11.36 -39.88 2.13
C ASN A 845 -12.36 -40.15 0.97
N THR A 846 -12.21 -39.43 -0.15
CA THR A 846 -13.13 -39.49 -1.30
C THR A 846 -12.57 -40.14 -2.56
N LEU A 847 -11.24 -40.14 -2.76
CA LEU A 847 -10.62 -40.57 -4.02
C LEU A 847 -9.90 -41.91 -3.89
N GLU A 848 -10.28 -42.87 -4.74
CA GLU A 848 -9.52 -44.11 -4.89
C GLU A 848 -8.16 -43.79 -5.54
N PRO A 849 -7.04 -44.40 -5.11
CA PRO A 849 -5.76 -44.23 -5.80
C PRO A 849 -5.80 -44.79 -7.23
N TYR A 850 -5.20 -44.06 -8.19
CA TYR A 850 -5.05 -44.50 -9.58
C TYR A 850 -3.67 -44.09 -10.15
N ALA A 851 -3.35 -44.59 -11.35
CA ALA A 851 -2.06 -44.33 -12.00
C ALA A 851 -1.89 -42.87 -12.41
N ASN A 852 -0.69 -42.32 -12.26
CA ASN A 852 -0.32 -40.94 -12.62
C ASN A 852 -1.17 -39.87 -11.91
N MET A 853 -1.70 -40.20 -10.74
CA MET A 853 -2.48 -39.30 -9.90
C MET A 853 -1.62 -38.11 -9.46
N ASN A 854 -2.16 -36.90 -9.61
CA ASN A 854 -1.53 -35.63 -9.22
C ASN A 854 -0.35 -35.16 -10.06
N GLU A 855 -0.20 -35.65 -11.30
CA GLU A 855 0.86 -35.18 -12.21
C GLU A 855 0.41 -34.02 -13.13
N ASN A 856 -0.89 -33.68 -13.14
CA ASN A 856 -1.48 -32.68 -14.06
C ASN A 856 -2.63 -31.90 -13.40
N CYS A 857 -2.47 -31.50 -12.13
CA CYS A 857 -3.54 -30.92 -11.33
C CYS A 857 -3.38 -29.41 -11.10
N PRO A 858 -4.35 -28.57 -11.50
CA PRO A 858 -4.32 -27.16 -11.16
C PRO A 858 -4.61 -26.96 -9.65
N SER A 859 -4.10 -25.87 -9.10
CA SER A 859 -4.25 -25.51 -7.68
C SER A 859 -4.79 -24.08 -7.49
N LEU A 860 -5.93 -23.79 -8.12
CA LEU A 860 -6.54 -22.45 -8.08
C LEU A 860 -7.52 -22.24 -6.92
N PRO A 861 -7.27 -21.27 -6.01
CA PRO A 861 -8.26 -20.84 -5.02
C PRO A 861 -9.46 -20.13 -5.66
N PRO A 862 -10.56 -19.95 -4.90
CA PRO A 862 -10.81 -20.49 -3.56
C PRO A 862 -11.38 -21.91 -3.58
N ILE A 863 -11.71 -22.45 -4.76
CA ILE A 863 -12.46 -23.70 -4.90
C ILE A 863 -11.52 -24.91 -5.03
N TYR A 864 -10.34 -24.71 -5.63
CA TYR A 864 -9.37 -25.75 -5.94
C TYR A 864 -10.00 -26.91 -6.70
N ASP A 865 -10.69 -26.56 -7.79
CA ASP A 865 -11.42 -27.52 -8.62
C ASP A 865 -10.45 -28.54 -9.22
N ARG A 866 -10.85 -29.81 -9.23
CA ARG A 866 -10.00 -30.94 -9.61
C ARG A 866 -10.53 -31.52 -10.93
N PRO A 867 -9.87 -31.26 -12.08
CA PRO A 867 -10.30 -31.78 -13.38
C PRO A 867 -10.29 -33.30 -13.44
N MET A 868 -10.92 -33.90 -14.45
CA MET A 868 -10.91 -35.37 -14.62
C MET A 868 -9.54 -35.93 -15.06
N GLU A 869 -8.67 -35.08 -15.59
CA GLU A 869 -7.32 -35.45 -16.07
C GLU A 869 -6.25 -35.32 -14.97
N CYS A 870 -6.69 -34.85 -13.80
CA CYS A 870 -5.99 -34.95 -12.54
C CYS A 870 -6.25 -36.35 -11.98
#